data_AF-F4KP67-F1
#
_entry.id   AF-F4KP67-F1
#
_cell.length_a   1.000
_cell.length_b   1.000
_cell.length_c   1.000
_cell.angle_alpha   90.00
_cell.angle_beta   90.00
_cell.angle_gamma   90.00
#
_symmetry.space_group_name_H-M   'P 1'
#
loop_
_entity.id
_entity.type
_entity.pdbx_description
1 polymer ?
#
loop_
_entity_poly.entity_id
_entity_poly.type
_entity_poly.pdbx_seq_one_letter_code
_entity_poly.pdbx_strand_id
1 'polypeptide(L)'
;MNFKPLLCILLSVIALTAFAQKTKTTTKANPPAIVAPAAPSPAALHTAQLQGLKYRFVGPSRGGRSTAVDGVRQEPNTFYMGATGGGVWKTTDAGLTWNNISDQDIKTASVGAIAVAPSDPNVVYVGMGSADPRGNVIPGDGLYRSTDAGIHWKPIGLEKAGQVGKIVVHPQNPDWLTVAVLGNVFGPSEQRGIYRSKDGGKTWEKILYVSNKTGAIELVADPGNPRILYAGFWTAERKSWTFIDGSAEGGIWKSLDGGDTWEKLGGGLPTGVVGRVGIAVSPAKTSRVWVQIEALEESKGGLYRSDDGGKTFTRVCRDHSIRQRAWYYSRIYADPKDENTVYNLNVSFMKSIDGGKTFTRISVPHGDTHVLWINPDNPNLMVQGNDGGACITLNGGRTWSSQLNQPTTEFYRLTLDNQFPYRLYSAQQDNSTISIPSRFDPALTPQEQWREVGGGESGHIAVDPRNPNIVYAGNYIGQITKTDLSRGHRRDVVAYPQMHDGTAPRDIRYRFQWNAPIRVSPHNPDVVYHCSQYVHRSPDAGRTWEVISPDLTTNNDKYHDIPGGPIQHDHTGVELYTTIFAFEESPQTAGELWTGSDDGRVHLSRDNGKTWQNITPSNIPADGTVNMIDLSTHAPGRALIAVHKYRENDFKPYIFLTNNYGQSWTLLTDGKNGIPADHYVKVVREDPSRKGLLYAGTEYGVWVSFDEGKNWQPFQFNLPPVSIADMAVKEKDLVLATHGRGFWILDDVSPLHSIPTTVQAEVTLFKPRDAYRNQFSGFRGAGAPDRAPNGAVFHYFIKNKIADTAAVKLSIIDPQGKVRKVYSSNPKDGQEVLRTQVGLNRLEWDVTYEGPEALSGAQFSLADMGAVKAMPGQHKLILEYRGNKQEQPLLVKKDPRWTQTDADLQAQYDLTMQVKELFNTCHATIADIRSWRSQIKDVMERSDKYKSNVAKAIKTAGDPLVKTLTEWEEKLIQTKSEVGQDPINYPSQIDDQMAYLYSIVNNQDDRPNAGCYERLEDLKKAFVPMQNQLKAFKSTEIATFNKVLQQQGLQLIMIKER
;
A
#
# COMPACT_ATOMS: atom_id res chain seq x y z
N MET A 1 -55.91 -30.70 -7.28
CA MET A 1 -57.23 -30.37 -7.87
C MET A 1 -57.14 -28.92 -8.35
N ASN A 2 -56.91 -28.66 -9.64
CA ASN A 2 -57.92 -28.44 -10.71
C ASN A 2 -58.84 -27.25 -10.34
N PHE A 3 -59.00 -26.13 -11.06
CA PHE A 3 -58.86 -25.76 -12.47
C PHE A 3 -58.78 -24.21 -12.61
N LYS A 4 -58.18 -23.70 -13.71
CA LYS A 4 -58.46 -22.39 -14.35
C LYS A 4 -59.81 -22.47 -15.11
N PRO A 5 -60.55 -21.37 -15.45
CA PRO A 5 -60.17 -20.52 -16.60
C PRO A 5 -60.72 -19.05 -16.67
N LEU A 6 -60.27 -18.38 -17.74
CA LEU A 6 -60.62 -17.07 -18.34
C LEU A 6 -62.13 -16.75 -18.48
N LEU A 7 -62.49 -15.44 -18.52
CA LEU A 7 -63.04 -14.77 -19.73
C LEU A 7 -63.18 -13.24 -19.57
N CYS A 8 -62.94 -12.53 -20.69
CA CYS A 8 -63.07 -11.09 -20.92
C CYS A 8 -64.54 -10.60 -21.00
N ILE A 9 -64.78 -9.28 -20.87
CA ILE A 9 -65.40 -8.38 -21.88
C ILE A 9 -65.71 -6.97 -21.30
N LEU A 10 -65.52 -5.98 -22.18
CA LEU A 10 -65.80 -4.54 -22.08
C LEU A 10 -67.24 -4.20 -21.64
N LEU A 11 -67.45 -3.03 -21.01
CA LEU A 11 -68.06 -1.84 -21.65
C LEU A 11 -68.37 -0.71 -20.64
N SER A 12 -68.03 0.49 -21.09
CA SER A 12 -68.24 1.85 -20.58
C SER A 12 -69.68 2.37 -20.73
N VAL A 13 -70.21 3.13 -19.75
CA VAL A 13 -71.22 4.24 -19.86
C VAL A 13 -71.13 5.03 -18.53
N ILE A 14 -70.61 6.26 -18.43
CA ILE A 14 -71.07 7.60 -18.89
C ILE A 14 -71.99 8.36 -17.90
N ALA A 15 -71.55 9.61 -17.63
CA ALA A 15 -72.26 10.86 -17.27
C ALA A 15 -72.83 11.01 -15.84
N LEU A 16 -72.57 12.11 -15.12
CA LEU A 16 -73.02 13.49 -15.35
C LEU A 16 -72.22 14.39 -14.36
N THR A 17 -71.38 15.36 -14.74
CA THR A 17 -71.62 16.74 -15.24
C THR A 17 -72.45 17.66 -14.33
N ALA A 18 -71.80 18.70 -13.77
CA ALA A 18 -72.20 20.11 -13.88
C ALA A 18 -71.07 21.03 -13.34
N PHE A 19 -70.38 21.82 -14.18
CA PHE A 19 -70.66 23.22 -14.62
C PHE A 19 -70.20 24.27 -13.58
N ALA A 20 -69.51 25.38 -13.90
CA ALA A 20 -69.19 26.09 -15.15
C ALA A 20 -67.97 27.03 -14.90
N GLN A 21 -67.04 27.24 -15.86
CA GLN A 21 -66.91 28.35 -16.84
C GLN A 21 -66.53 29.72 -16.25
N LYS A 22 -65.67 30.59 -16.84
CA LYS A 22 -64.98 30.73 -18.15
C LYS A 22 -63.97 31.90 -17.95
N THR A 23 -62.86 32.05 -18.68
CA THR A 23 -62.78 32.40 -20.10
C THR A 23 -61.43 32.04 -20.72
N LYS A 24 -61.46 31.59 -21.99
CA LYS A 24 -60.32 31.30 -22.86
C LYS A 24 -60.23 32.37 -23.95
N THR A 25 -59.02 32.81 -24.25
CA THR A 25 -58.62 33.39 -25.54
C THR A 25 -57.83 32.34 -26.32
N THR A 26 -58.16 32.18 -27.59
CA THR A 26 -57.65 31.17 -28.54
C THR A 26 -56.45 31.68 -29.33
N THR A 27 -55.36 30.89 -29.37
CA THR A 27 -54.33 30.96 -30.41
C THR A 27 -53.97 29.54 -30.87
N LYS A 28 -53.65 29.41 -32.17
CA LYS A 28 -53.46 28.19 -32.96
C LYS A 28 -52.37 27.26 -32.41
N ALA A 29 -52.65 25.96 -32.39
CA ALA A 29 -51.70 24.93 -32.02
C ALA A 29 -50.73 24.60 -33.18
N ASN A 30 -49.43 24.55 -32.88
CA ASN A 30 -48.40 23.95 -33.73
C ASN A 30 -48.46 22.40 -33.62
N PRO A 31 -48.03 21.66 -34.65
CA PRO A 31 -48.00 20.19 -34.61
C PRO A 31 -47.03 19.67 -33.54
N PRO A 32 -47.27 18.47 -32.98
CA PRO A 32 -46.45 17.92 -31.91
C PRO A 32 -45.01 17.75 -32.37
N ALA A 33 -44.08 18.31 -31.61
CA ALA A 33 -42.66 18.09 -31.80
C ALA A 33 -42.38 16.59 -31.69
N ILE A 34 -41.85 16.01 -32.76
CA ILE A 34 -41.26 14.68 -32.75
C ILE A 34 -40.11 14.76 -31.75
N VAL A 35 -40.31 14.20 -30.56
CA VAL A 35 -39.24 13.99 -29.58
C VAL A 35 -38.29 12.99 -30.21
N ALA A 36 -37.14 13.47 -30.67
CA ALA A 36 -36.05 12.60 -31.09
C ALA A 36 -35.72 11.64 -29.93
N PRO A 37 -35.49 10.34 -30.20
CA PRO A 37 -35.03 9.42 -29.17
C PRO A 37 -33.78 10.01 -28.51
N ALA A 38 -33.75 10.02 -27.18
CA ALA A 38 -32.59 10.46 -26.42
C ALA A 38 -31.34 9.77 -27.01
N ALA A 39 -30.33 10.57 -27.33
CA ALA A 39 -29.05 10.04 -27.78
C ALA A 39 -28.58 8.98 -26.77
N PRO A 40 -28.05 7.82 -27.23
CA PRO A 40 -27.48 6.85 -26.32
C PRO A 40 -26.46 7.56 -25.43
N SER A 41 -26.58 7.36 -24.11
CA SER A 41 -25.62 7.87 -23.14
C SER A 41 -24.21 7.48 -23.63
N PRO A 42 -23.23 8.41 -23.66
CA PRO A 42 -21.87 8.07 -24.05
C PRO A 42 -21.42 6.84 -23.27
N ALA A 43 -20.98 5.79 -23.95
CA ALA A 43 -20.55 4.55 -23.30
C ALA A 43 -19.63 4.89 -22.12
N ALA A 44 -20.05 4.54 -20.90
CA ALA A 44 -19.32 4.87 -19.69
C ALA A 44 -17.90 4.29 -19.78
N LEU A 45 -16.89 5.14 -19.57
CA LEU A 45 -15.50 4.70 -19.57
C LEU A 45 -15.31 3.58 -18.53
N HIS A 46 -14.67 2.49 -18.96
CA HIS A 46 -14.37 1.36 -18.08
C HIS A 46 -12.98 1.53 -17.44
N THR A 47 -12.81 1.23 -16.15
CA THR A 47 -11.50 1.35 -15.45
C THR A 47 -10.41 0.48 -16.05
N ALA A 48 -10.77 -0.58 -16.79
CA ALA A 48 -9.81 -1.35 -17.61
C ALA A 48 -9.07 -0.49 -18.65
N GLN A 49 -9.62 0.66 -19.03
CA GLN A 49 -8.97 1.63 -19.92
C GLN A 49 -8.09 2.64 -19.17
N LEU A 50 -7.91 2.50 -17.85
CA LEU A 50 -7.13 3.42 -17.00
C LEU A 50 -5.82 2.82 -16.49
N GLN A 51 -5.33 1.72 -17.09
CA GLN A 51 -4.13 0.99 -16.63
C GLN A 51 -2.83 1.80 -16.67
N GLY A 52 -2.83 3.01 -17.24
CA GLY A 52 -1.74 3.99 -17.11
C GLY A 52 -1.62 4.59 -15.71
N LEU A 53 -2.64 4.48 -14.85
CA LEU A 53 -2.56 4.83 -13.43
C LEU A 53 -1.88 3.72 -12.64
N LYS A 54 -1.02 4.09 -11.69
CA LYS A 54 -0.28 3.15 -10.84
C LYS A 54 -0.21 3.67 -9.41
N TYR A 55 -0.55 2.82 -8.45
CA TYR A 55 -0.31 3.08 -7.04
C TYR A 55 1.16 2.86 -6.71
N ARG A 56 1.71 3.67 -5.81
CA ARG A 56 3.04 3.48 -5.24
C ARG A 56 2.94 3.19 -3.75
N PHE A 57 3.71 2.22 -3.28
CA PHE A 57 3.86 1.97 -1.85
C PHE A 57 4.69 3.08 -1.22
N VAL A 58 4.17 3.72 -0.17
CA VAL A 58 4.82 4.85 0.50
C VAL A 58 5.55 4.43 1.77
N GLY A 59 5.14 3.30 2.36
CA GLY A 59 5.71 2.81 3.61
C GLY A 59 4.75 2.87 4.79
N PRO A 60 5.25 2.58 6.00
CA PRO A 60 6.59 2.06 6.25
C PRO A 60 6.69 0.56 5.97
N SER A 61 7.92 0.06 5.83
CA SER A 61 8.23 -1.37 5.88
C SER A 61 8.36 -1.82 7.34
N ARG A 62 7.27 -1.76 8.11
CA ARG A 62 7.20 -2.14 9.54
C ARG A 62 6.14 -3.21 9.77
N GLY A 63 6.49 -4.24 10.53
CA GLY A 63 5.62 -5.40 10.72
C GLY A 63 4.34 -5.07 11.51
N GLY A 64 3.24 -5.66 11.05
CA GLY A 64 1.99 -5.81 11.80
C GLY A 64 1.71 -7.28 12.07
N ARG A 65 0.57 -7.59 12.71
CA ARG A 65 0.32 -8.88 13.33
C ARG A 65 0.42 -10.07 12.38
N SER A 66 1.07 -11.13 12.85
CA SER A 66 1.17 -12.43 12.17
C SER A 66 0.74 -13.58 13.07
N THR A 67 -0.21 -14.38 12.58
CA THR A 67 -0.79 -15.53 13.29
C THR A 67 -0.51 -16.87 12.60
N ALA A 68 0.20 -16.85 11.47
CA ALA A 68 0.63 -18.04 10.75
C ALA A 68 2.10 -17.94 10.34
N VAL A 69 2.89 -18.95 10.67
CA VAL A 69 4.29 -19.09 10.22
C VAL A 69 4.57 -20.55 9.94
N ASP A 70 5.51 -20.81 9.04
CA ASP A 70 6.07 -22.15 8.84
C ASP A 70 7.50 -22.04 8.31
N GLY A 71 8.28 -23.11 8.42
CA GLY A 71 9.65 -23.20 7.92
C GLY A 71 9.84 -24.38 7.00
N VAL A 72 10.90 -24.34 6.20
CA VAL A 72 11.29 -25.46 5.35
C VAL A 72 12.31 -26.32 6.10
N ARG A 73 11.93 -27.56 6.42
CA ARG A 73 12.75 -28.49 7.23
C ARG A 73 14.19 -28.61 6.72
N GLN A 74 14.36 -28.73 5.41
CA GLN A 74 15.66 -28.98 4.75
C GLN A 74 16.41 -27.69 4.36
N GLU A 75 15.78 -26.52 4.46
CA GLU A 75 16.37 -25.23 4.05
C GLU A 75 16.44 -24.28 5.26
N PRO A 76 17.57 -24.21 5.97
CA PRO A 76 17.66 -23.57 7.28
C PRO A 76 17.39 -22.06 7.30
N ASN A 77 17.36 -21.40 6.14
CA ASN A 77 17.12 -19.96 5.99
C ASN A 77 15.77 -19.63 5.34
N THR A 78 14.95 -20.64 5.01
CA THR A 78 13.68 -20.45 4.30
C THR A 78 12.48 -20.55 5.25
N PHE A 79 11.71 -19.46 5.32
CA PHE A 79 10.55 -19.36 6.21
C PHE A 79 9.40 -18.60 5.53
N TYR A 80 8.19 -18.87 6.02
CA TYR A 80 6.95 -18.27 5.58
C TYR A 80 6.26 -17.54 6.74
N MET A 81 5.62 -16.42 6.41
CA MET A 81 4.80 -15.63 7.32
C MET A 81 3.46 -15.33 6.66
N GLY A 82 2.37 -15.52 7.40
CA GLY A 82 1.04 -15.05 7.07
C GLY A 82 0.66 -13.90 8.00
N ALA A 83 0.39 -12.73 7.43
CA ALA A 83 -0.06 -11.56 8.17
C ALA A 83 -1.60 -11.55 8.29
N THR A 84 -2.15 -10.92 9.33
CA THR A 84 -3.60 -10.91 9.57
C THR A 84 -4.40 -10.02 8.62
N GLY A 85 -3.72 -9.09 7.94
CA GLY A 85 -4.26 -8.24 6.87
C GLY A 85 -3.25 -7.95 5.76
N GLY A 86 -2.15 -8.70 5.67
CA GLY A 86 -1.00 -8.38 4.81
C GLY A 86 -0.58 -9.45 3.81
N GLY A 87 -1.29 -10.58 3.71
CA GLY A 87 -0.99 -11.66 2.78
C GLY A 87 0.13 -12.60 3.25
N VAL A 88 0.67 -13.37 2.30
CA VAL A 88 1.70 -14.40 2.53
C VAL A 88 3.06 -13.89 2.08
N TRP A 89 4.07 -14.09 2.93
CA TRP A 89 5.43 -13.62 2.74
C TRP A 89 6.42 -14.76 2.88
N LYS A 90 7.50 -14.71 2.10
CA LYS A 90 8.59 -15.67 2.14
C LYS A 90 9.93 -14.97 2.29
N THR A 91 10.80 -15.55 3.11
CA THR A 91 12.22 -15.21 3.19
C THR A 91 13.05 -16.45 2.84
N THR A 92 14.22 -16.24 2.26
CA THR A 92 15.25 -17.27 2.00
C THR A 92 16.60 -16.89 2.62
N ASP A 93 16.62 -15.85 3.44
CA ASP A 93 17.80 -15.26 4.07
C ASP A 93 17.62 -15.05 5.58
N ALA A 94 16.78 -15.92 6.20
CA ALA A 94 16.48 -15.92 7.63
C ALA A 94 15.91 -14.58 8.16
N GLY A 95 15.08 -13.91 7.35
CA GLY A 95 14.31 -12.74 7.75
C GLY A 95 15.01 -11.40 7.54
N LEU A 96 16.13 -11.36 6.81
CA LEU A 96 16.75 -10.11 6.37
C LEU A 96 15.90 -9.42 5.31
N THR A 97 15.29 -10.19 4.40
CA THR A 97 14.31 -9.72 3.42
C THR A 97 13.05 -10.60 3.41
N TRP A 98 11.90 -9.97 3.25
CA TRP A 98 10.59 -10.62 3.12
C TRP A 98 9.96 -10.22 1.79
N ASN A 99 9.58 -11.20 0.98
CA ASN A 99 8.94 -11.00 -0.32
C ASN A 99 7.49 -11.46 -0.25
N ASN A 100 6.56 -10.62 -0.70
CA ASN A 100 5.16 -11.03 -0.83
C ASN A 100 5.06 -12.06 -1.96
N ILE A 101 4.32 -13.12 -1.69
CA ILE A 101 4.10 -14.21 -2.64
C ILE A 101 2.61 -14.51 -2.84
N SER A 102 1.70 -13.64 -2.40
CA SER A 102 0.24 -13.84 -2.49
C SER A 102 -0.48 -12.88 -3.41
N ASP A 103 0.05 -11.66 -3.63
CA ASP A 103 -0.68 -10.53 -4.22
C ASP A 103 -1.17 -10.78 -5.67
N GLN A 104 -0.64 -11.79 -6.37
CA GLN A 104 -1.04 -12.15 -7.74
C GLN A 104 -2.28 -13.05 -7.81
N ASP A 105 -2.43 -13.99 -6.89
CA ASP A 105 -3.39 -15.12 -7.02
C ASP A 105 -4.40 -15.21 -5.87
N ILE A 106 -4.04 -14.76 -4.67
CA ILE A 106 -4.89 -14.81 -3.48
C ILE A 106 -5.72 -13.54 -3.37
N LYS A 107 -7.02 -13.65 -3.04
CA LYS A 107 -7.98 -12.54 -3.14
C LYS A 107 -8.27 -11.80 -1.83
N THR A 108 -7.77 -12.29 -0.70
CA THR A 108 -7.86 -11.62 0.60
C THR A 108 -6.49 -11.60 1.29
N ALA A 109 -6.30 -10.67 2.22
CA ALA A 109 -5.02 -10.48 2.89
C ALA A 109 -4.92 -11.18 4.26
N SER A 110 -6.01 -11.76 4.77
CA SER A 110 -6.03 -12.36 6.10
C SER A 110 -5.60 -13.81 6.07
N VAL A 111 -4.42 -14.12 6.62
CA VAL A 111 -3.90 -15.49 6.69
C VAL A 111 -4.11 -16.05 8.10
N GLY A 112 -4.71 -17.23 8.21
CA GLY A 112 -4.93 -17.92 9.48
C GLY A 112 -4.08 -19.18 9.68
N ALA A 113 -3.63 -19.82 8.61
CA ALA A 113 -2.75 -20.98 8.68
C ALA A 113 -1.84 -21.09 7.46
N ILE A 114 -0.61 -21.54 7.67
CA ILE A 114 0.34 -21.94 6.63
C ILE A 114 0.83 -23.35 6.97
N ALA A 115 0.95 -24.21 5.96
CA ALA A 115 1.59 -25.51 6.10
C ALA A 115 2.42 -25.85 4.85
N VAL A 116 3.73 -26.04 5.03
CA VAL A 116 4.66 -26.59 4.06
C VAL A 116 4.64 -28.11 4.18
N ALA A 117 4.46 -28.82 3.05
CA ALA A 117 4.38 -30.27 3.09
C ALA A 117 5.74 -30.89 3.49
N PRO A 118 5.81 -31.75 4.54
CA PRO A 118 7.08 -32.32 4.99
C PRO A 118 7.80 -33.19 3.94
N SER A 119 7.03 -33.80 3.04
CA SER A 119 7.52 -34.68 1.97
C SER A 119 7.94 -33.95 0.69
N ASP A 120 7.48 -32.70 0.48
CA ASP A 120 7.81 -31.89 -0.69
C ASP A 120 7.67 -30.39 -0.37
N PRO A 121 8.79 -29.66 -0.17
CA PRO A 121 8.75 -28.25 0.22
C PRO A 121 8.22 -27.32 -0.88
N ASN A 122 8.00 -27.80 -2.11
CA ASN A 122 7.31 -27.01 -3.14
C ASN A 122 5.80 -26.94 -2.91
N VAL A 123 5.23 -27.88 -2.16
CA VAL A 123 3.80 -27.90 -1.87
C VAL A 123 3.53 -27.12 -0.58
N VAL A 124 2.84 -25.98 -0.73
CA VAL A 124 2.47 -25.11 0.39
C VAL A 124 0.96 -24.90 0.38
N TYR A 125 0.35 -25.00 1.54
CA TYR A 125 -1.06 -24.73 1.78
C TYR A 125 -1.23 -23.48 2.63
N VAL A 126 -2.23 -22.69 2.29
CA VAL A 126 -2.61 -21.50 3.06
C VAL A 126 -4.10 -21.54 3.33
N GLY A 127 -4.47 -21.32 4.59
CA GLY A 127 -5.85 -21.14 5.04
C GLY A 127 -6.08 -19.68 5.38
N MET A 128 -7.11 -19.09 4.79
CA MET A 128 -7.42 -17.67 4.96
C MET A 128 -8.31 -17.45 6.18
N GLY A 129 -8.30 -16.21 6.69
CA GLY A 129 -9.04 -15.76 7.87
C GLY A 129 -8.32 -16.11 9.16
N SER A 130 -7.66 -15.12 9.77
CA SER A 130 -6.97 -15.30 11.06
C SER A 130 -7.92 -15.81 12.14
N ALA A 131 -7.54 -16.91 12.80
CA ALA A 131 -8.37 -17.57 13.81
C ALA A 131 -8.16 -17.05 15.24
N ASP A 132 -7.56 -15.86 15.38
CA ASP A 132 -7.45 -15.10 16.63
C ASP A 132 -8.43 -13.91 16.58
N PRO A 133 -9.69 -14.09 16.99
CA PRO A 133 -10.80 -13.22 16.59
C PRO A 133 -10.86 -11.92 17.41
N ARG A 134 -9.89 -11.02 17.23
CA ARG A 134 -9.93 -9.63 17.74
C ARG A 134 -11.09 -8.85 17.10
N GLY A 135 -11.52 -7.73 17.68
CA GLY A 135 -12.67 -6.96 17.21
C GLY A 135 -12.56 -6.37 15.79
N ASN A 136 -11.39 -6.44 15.16
CA ASN A 136 -11.10 -6.04 13.79
C ASN A 136 -10.56 -7.20 12.93
N VAL A 137 -10.79 -8.45 13.32
CA VAL A 137 -10.41 -9.63 12.54
C VAL A 137 -11.06 -9.61 11.16
N ILE A 138 -10.33 -10.07 10.15
CA ILE A 138 -10.75 -10.10 8.76
C ILE A 138 -11.18 -11.54 8.41
N PRO A 139 -12.34 -11.75 7.74
CA PRO A 139 -12.75 -13.07 7.29
C PRO A 139 -11.88 -13.59 6.13
N GLY A 140 -11.69 -14.90 6.09
CA GLY A 140 -11.02 -15.61 5.00
C GLY A 140 -11.99 -16.03 3.89
N ASP A 141 -11.42 -16.29 2.72
CA ASP A 141 -12.09 -16.72 1.50
C ASP A 141 -11.74 -18.18 1.10
N GLY A 142 -11.31 -19.00 2.08
CA GLY A 142 -11.06 -20.44 1.91
C GLY A 142 -9.59 -20.84 1.94
N LEU A 143 -9.24 -21.86 1.17
CA LEU A 143 -7.88 -22.40 1.12
C LEU A 143 -7.24 -22.25 -0.25
N TYR A 144 -5.92 -22.11 -0.23
CA TYR A 144 -5.07 -22.04 -1.41
C TYR A 144 -3.94 -23.06 -1.35
N ARG A 145 -3.50 -23.54 -2.51
CA ARG A 145 -2.37 -24.44 -2.68
C ARG A 145 -1.40 -23.92 -3.72
N SER A 146 -0.11 -23.97 -3.40
CA SER A 146 0.99 -23.81 -4.34
C SER A 146 1.72 -25.15 -4.52
N THR A 147 2.32 -25.36 -5.70
CA THR A 147 3.21 -26.49 -6.01
C THR A 147 4.59 -26.04 -6.49
N ASP A 148 4.91 -24.76 -6.31
CA ASP A 148 6.13 -24.10 -6.74
C ASP A 148 6.65 -23.18 -5.63
N ALA A 149 6.49 -23.62 -4.38
CA ALA A 149 6.96 -22.97 -3.16
C ALA A 149 6.44 -21.54 -2.95
N GLY A 150 5.25 -21.25 -3.50
CA GLY A 150 4.51 -20.01 -3.34
C GLY A 150 4.56 -19.05 -4.54
N ILE A 151 5.14 -19.44 -5.68
CA ILE A 151 5.18 -18.56 -6.87
C ILE A 151 3.77 -18.38 -7.44
N HIS A 152 3.00 -19.47 -7.52
CA HIS A 152 1.60 -19.45 -7.93
C HIS A 152 0.69 -20.19 -6.96
N TRP A 153 -0.54 -19.69 -6.82
CA TRP A 153 -1.57 -20.26 -5.95
C TRP A 153 -2.83 -20.63 -6.71
N LYS A 154 -3.47 -21.71 -6.27
CA LYS A 154 -4.79 -22.13 -6.75
C LYS A 154 -5.76 -22.20 -5.59
N PRO A 155 -6.97 -21.65 -5.70
CA PRO A 155 -8.02 -21.89 -4.72
C PRO A 155 -8.38 -23.37 -4.74
N ILE A 156 -8.53 -23.96 -3.56
CA ILE A 156 -8.85 -25.37 -3.37
C ILE A 156 -10.09 -25.55 -2.50
N GLY A 157 -11.03 -24.60 -2.50
CA GLY A 157 -12.34 -24.72 -1.86
C GLY A 157 -12.42 -24.21 -0.41
N LEU A 158 -13.55 -24.51 0.24
CA LEU A 158 -13.93 -24.01 1.57
C LEU A 158 -14.08 -22.47 1.62
N GLU A 159 -14.61 -21.86 0.57
CA GLU A 159 -14.68 -20.40 0.38
C GLU A 159 -15.50 -19.67 1.47
N LYS A 160 -16.36 -20.42 2.16
CA LYS A 160 -17.21 -19.92 3.26
C LYS A 160 -16.69 -20.31 4.65
N ALA A 161 -15.45 -20.79 4.76
CA ALA A 161 -14.87 -21.23 6.02
C ALA A 161 -14.80 -20.12 7.08
N GLY A 162 -14.67 -18.86 6.67
CA GLY A 162 -14.42 -17.76 7.60
C GLY A 162 -13.00 -17.86 8.15
N GLN A 163 -12.83 -18.32 9.39
CA GLN A 163 -11.52 -18.47 10.02
C GLN A 163 -10.98 -19.90 9.92
N VAL A 164 -9.75 -20.04 9.39
CA VAL A 164 -9.02 -21.32 9.32
C VAL A 164 -7.92 -21.32 10.38
N GLY A 165 -8.02 -22.22 11.37
CA GLY A 165 -7.15 -22.20 12.54
C GLY A 165 -5.88 -23.04 12.42
N LYS A 166 -5.90 -24.11 11.60
CA LYS A 166 -4.76 -25.03 11.45
C LYS A 166 -4.87 -25.87 10.19
N ILE A 167 -3.73 -26.19 9.58
CA ILE A 167 -3.59 -27.16 8.49
C ILE A 167 -2.53 -28.19 8.92
N VAL A 168 -2.82 -29.47 8.74
CA VAL A 168 -1.88 -30.57 8.97
C VAL A 168 -1.75 -31.37 7.67
N VAL A 169 -0.55 -31.42 7.12
CA VAL A 169 -0.21 -32.19 5.91
C VAL A 169 0.43 -33.52 6.32
N HIS A 170 0.05 -34.59 5.64
CA HIS A 170 0.57 -35.93 5.92
C HIS A 170 2.08 -36.00 5.64
N PRO A 171 2.91 -36.56 6.54
CA PRO A 171 4.36 -36.44 6.44
C PRO A 171 5.00 -37.18 5.26
N GLN A 172 4.29 -38.12 4.63
CA GLN A 172 4.76 -38.86 3.45
C GLN A 172 3.96 -38.62 2.17
N ASN A 173 2.93 -37.77 2.21
CA ASN A 173 2.12 -37.51 1.02
C ASN A 173 1.60 -36.06 1.05
N PRO A 174 2.06 -35.19 0.12
CA PRO A 174 1.68 -33.78 0.14
C PRO A 174 0.21 -33.56 -0.22
N ASP A 175 -0.48 -34.53 -0.84
CA ASP A 175 -1.88 -34.40 -1.24
C ASP A 175 -2.87 -34.83 -0.16
N TRP A 176 -2.39 -35.37 0.97
CA TRP A 176 -3.23 -35.76 2.09
C TRP A 176 -3.13 -34.71 3.18
N LEU A 177 -4.24 -34.04 3.48
CA LEU A 177 -4.28 -32.95 4.44
C LEU A 177 -5.58 -32.93 5.24
N THR A 178 -5.49 -32.42 6.46
CA THR A 178 -6.61 -32.20 7.36
C THR A 178 -6.58 -30.75 7.86
N VAL A 179 -7.75 -30.13 7.99
CA VAL A 179 -7.90 -28.70 8.26
C VAL A 179 -8.87 -28.47 9.40
N ALA A 180 -8.49 -27.60 10.34
CA ALA A 180 -9.36 -27.10 11.39
C ALA A 180 -9.99 -25.77 10.98
N VAL A 181 -11.32 -25.76 10.89
CA VAL A 181 -12.11 -24.57 10.53
C VAL A 181 -12.87 -24.10 11.77
N LEU A 182 -12.51 -22.91 12.25
CA LEU A 182 -13.19 -22.26 13.36
C LEU A 182 -14.57 -21.77 12.91
N GLY A 183 -14.72 -21.39 11.63
CA GLY A 183 -15.95 -20.82 11.07
C GLY A 183 -15.95 -19.30 11.07
N ASN A 184 -16.97 -18.70 10.45
CA ASN A 184 -17.23 -17.27 10.56
C ASN A 184 -17.57 -16.90 12.01
N VAL A 185 -16.71 -16.10 12.66
CA VAL A 185 -16.91 -15.65 14.05
C VAL A 185 -17.98 -14.57 14.22
N PHE A 186 -18.52 -13.98 13.16
CA PHE A 186 -19.56 -12.95 13.28
C PHE A 186 -20.99 -13.50 13.42
N GLY A 187 -21.16 -14.82 13.32
CA GLY A 187 -22.43 -15.50 13.57
C GLY A 187 -22.38 -17.01 13.36
N PRO A 188 -23.53 -17.71 13.43
CA PRO A 188 -23.61 -19.13 13.13
C PRO A 188 -23.17 -19.46 11.70
N SER A 189 -22.40 -20.53 11.52
CA SER A 189 -21.90 -20.99 10.21
C SER A 189 -21.79 -22.52 10.17
N GLU A 190 -22.34 -23.12 9.11
CA GLU A 190 -22.28 -24.57 8.88
C GLU A 190 -20.90 -25.06 8.42
N GLN A 191 -19.96 -24.15 8.14
CA GLN A 191 -18.62 -24.49 7.65
C GLN A 191 -17.66 -24.89 8.79
N ARG A 192 -18.05 -24.76 10.05
CA ARG A 192 -17.25 -25.18 11.22
C ARG A 192 -16.92 -26.67 11.19
N GLY A 193 -15.75 -27.05 11.71
CA GLY A 193 -15.38 -28.46 11.92
C GLY A 193 -13.99 -28.85 11.43
N ILE A 194 -13.75 -30.16 11.33
CA ILE A 194 -12.54 -30.74 10.74
C ILE A 194 -12.85 -31.25 9.34
N TYR A 195 -12.02 -30.88 8.37
CA TYR A 195 -12.12 -31.33 6.99
C TYR A 195 -10.88 -32.11 6.60
N ARG A 196 -11.07 -33.14 5.76
CA ARG A 196 -10.00 -33.95 5.20
C ARG A 196 -10.05 -33.92 3.68
N SER A 197 -8.89 -33.88 3.06
CA SER A 197 -8.70 -34.12 1.63
C SER A 197 -7.61 -35.16 1.41
N LYS A 198 -7.80 -36.00 0.39
CA LYS A 198 -6.85 -37.05 -0.03
C LYS A 198 -6.33 -36.84 -1.46
N ASP A 199 -6.62 -35.70 -2.07
CA ASP A 199 -6.34 -35.36 -3.47
C ASP A 199 -5.78 -33.94 -3.65
N GLY A 200 -5.18 -33.39 -2.60
CA GLY A 200 -4.57 -32.07 -2.60
C GLY A 200 -5.56 -30.92 -2.53
N GLY A 201 -6.77 -31.15 -2.01
CA GLY A 201 -7.82 -30.15 -1.83
C GLY A 201 -8.78 -30.03 -3.02
N LYS A 202 -8.80 -30.99 -3.95
CA LYS A 202 -9.81 -30.99 -5.03
C LYS A 202 -11.17 -31.39 -4.49
N THR A 203 -11.19 -32.30 -3.52
CA THR A 203 -12.40 -32.69 -2.78
C THR A 203 -12.16 -32.63 -1.28
N TRP A 204 -13.25 -32.37 -0.55
CA TRP A 204 -13.25 -32.22 0.91
C TRP A 204 -14.35 -33.05 1.55
N GLU A 205 -13.98 -33.73 2.62
CA GLU A 205 -14.88 -34.47 3.49
C GLU A 205 -14.91 -33.79 4.86
N LYS A 206 -16.10 -33.43 5.37
CA LYS A 206 -16.26 -32.95 6.74
C LYS A 206 -16.30 -34.16 7.68
N ILE A 207 -15.19 -34.42 8.37
CA ILE A 207 -14.98 -35.64 9.16
C ILE A 207 -15.27 -35.48 10.66
N LEU A 208 -15.38 -34.24 11.16
CA LEU A 208 -15.86 -33.97 12.52
C LEU A 208 -16.62 -32.63 12.56
N TYR A 209 -17.82 -32.64 13.14
CA TYR A 209 -18.69 -31.48 13.29
C TYR A 209 -19.34 -31.51 14.67
N VAL A 210 -19.36 -30.36 15.35
CA VAL A 210 -20.01 -30.22 16.66
C VAL A 210 -21.31 -29.43 16.51
N SER A 211 -21.23 -28.18 16.06
CA SER A 211 -22.40 -27.33 15.78
C SER A 211 -22.02 -26.17 14.87
N ASN A 212 -23.01 -25.33 14.51
CA ASN A 212 -22.76 -24.12 13.73
C ASN A 212 -22.26 -22.93 14.56
N LYS A 213 -22.08 -23.11 15.88
CA LYS A 213 -21.50 -22.12 16.81
C LYS A 213 -20.12 -22.53 17.32
N THR A 214 -19.80 -23.81 17.28
CA THR A 214 -18.59 -24.40 17.85
C THR A 214 -17.74 -25.02 16.75
N GLY A 215 -16.56 -24.45 16.50
CA GLY A 215 -15.65 -24.87 15.43
C GLY A 215 -14.30 -25.33 15.93
N ALA A 216 -13.47 -25.84 15.03
CA ALA A 216 -12.15 -26.35 15.37
C ALA A 216 -11.09 -25.25 15.28
N ILE A 217 -10.29 -25.08 16.34
CA ILE A 217 -9.23 -24.06 16.42
C ILE A 217 -7.82 -24.67 16.41
N GLU A 218 -7.69 -25.92 16.84
CA GLU A 218 -6.43 -26.63 16.96
C GLU A 218 -6.53 -28.04 16.35
N LEU A 219 -5.46 -28.48 15.70
CA LEU A 219 -5.36 -29.81 15.11
C LEU A 219 -3.90 -30.26 15.10
N VAL A 220 -3.63 -31.42 15.68
CA VAL A 220 -2.28 -32.00 15.73
C VAL A 220 -2.35 -33.47 15.37
N ALA A 221 -1.48 -33.91 14.46
CA ALA A 221 -1.23 -35.32 14.20
C ALA A 221 -0.06 -35.81 15.07
N ASP A 222 -0.16 -37.05 15.55
CA ASP A 222 0.95 -37.72 16.21
C ASP A 222 2.11 -37.92 15.20
N PRO A 223 3.32 -37.38 15.47
CA PRO A 223 4.44 -37.47 14.54
C PRO A 223 4.98 -38.89 14.35
N GLY A 224 4.74 -39.80 15.30
CA GLY A 224 5.09 -41.22 15.18
C GLY A 224 4.02 -42.08 14.49
N ASN A 225 2.77 -41.61 14.44
CA ASN A 225 1.68 -42.29 13.73
C ASN A 225 0.60 -41.28 13.28
N PRO A 226 0.65 -40.79 12.02
CA PRO A 226 -0.24 -39.71 11.55
C PRO A 226 -1.72 -40.10 11.45
N ARG A 227 -2.11 -41.35 11.76
CA ARG A 227 -3.52 -41.75 11.93
C ARG A 227 -4.10 -41.29 13.27
N ILE A 228 -3.26 -41.03 14.26
CA ILE A 228 -3.69 -40.49 15.55
C ILE A 228 -3.78 -38.97 15.42
N LEU A 229 -4.98 -38.44 15.58
CA LEU A 229 -5.26 -37.01 15.48
C LEU A 229 -5.88 -36.51 16.78
N TYR A 230 -5.53 -35.29 17.17
CA TYR A 230 -6.15 -34.56 18.27
C TYR A 230 -6.73 -33.25 17.72
N ALA A 231 -7.99 -32.98 18.03
CA ALA A 231 -8.69 -31.77 17.57
C ALA A 231 -9.27 -31.00 18.76
N GLY A 232 -9.07 -29.69 18.76
CA GLY A 232 -9.61 -28.78 19.77
C GLY A 232 -10.78 -27.97 19.21
N PHE A 233 -11.94 -28.05 19.87
CA PHE A 233 -13.13 -27.28 19.49
C PHE A 233 -13.45 -26.18 20.49
N TRP A 234 -13.87 -25.04 19.95
CA TRP A 234 -14.10 -23.80 20.67
C TRP A 234 -15.30 -23.04 20.10
N THR A 235 -16.13 -22.51 20.99
CA THR A 235 -17.22 -21.60 20.65
C THR A 235 -16.69 -20.17 20.71
N ALA A 236 -16.63 -19.52 19.55
CA ALA A 236 -16.18 -18.14 19.43
C ALA A 236 -17.16 -17.34 18.57
N GLU A 237 -17.68 -16.25 19.13
CA GLU A 237 -18.53 -15.29 18.42
C GLU A 237 -18.15 -13.86 18.80
N ARG A 238 -17.95 -12.99 17.80
CA ARG A 238 -17.56 -11.58 17.97
C ARG A 238 -18.67 -10.68 17.46
N LYS A 239 -19.11 -9.74 18.30
CA LYS A 239 -20.02 -8.63 17.96
C LYS A 239 -19.32 -7.29 18.15
N SER A 240 -19.98 -6.19 17.79
CA SER A 240 -19.45 -4.84 18.01
C SER A 240 -19.24 -4.50 19.50
N TRP A 241 -20.07 -5.07 20.39
CA TRP A 241 -20.05 -4.75 21.83
C TRP A 241 -19.65 -5.92 22.74
N THR A 242 -19.34 -7.11 22.22
CA THR A 242 -18.98 -8.26 23.07
C THR A 242 -18.24 -9.35 22.31
N PHE A 243 -17.59 -10.24 23.05
CA PHE A 243 -16.97 -11.46 22.57
C PHE A 243 -17.43 -12.64 23.41
N ILE A 244 -17.98 -13.67 22.77
CA ILE A 244 -18.42 -14.89 23.42
C ILE A 244 -17.28 -15.90 23.35
N ASP A 245 -16.80 -16.31 24.53
CA ASP A 245 -15.69 -17.23 24.75
C ASP A 245 -16.14 -18.50 25.48
N GLY A 246 -16.31 -19.57 24.71
CA GLY A 246 -16.52 -20.92 25.23
C GLY A 246 -17.98 -21.33 25.43
N SER A 247 -18.20 -22.64 25.53
CA SER A 247 -19.49 -23.25 25.82
C SER A 247 -19.32 -24.68 26.34
N ALA A 248 -20.43 -25.35 26.68
CA ALA A 248 -20.41 -26.76 27.04
C ALA A 248 -20.10 -27.71 25.86
N GLU A 249 -20.18 -27.21 24.63
CA GLU A 249 -19.91 -27.98 23.42
C GLU A 249 -18.41 -28.11 23.13
N GLY A 250 -17.56 -27.23 23.68
CA GLY A 250 -16.11 -27.22 23.43
C GLY A 250 -15.36 -28.42 24.04
N GLY A 251 -14.05 -28.45 23.83
CA GLY A 251 -13.15 -29.47 24.41
C GLY A 251 -12.18 -30.08 23.41
N ILE A 252 -11.79 -31.34 23.65
CA ILE A 252 -10.77 -32.05 22.86
C ILE A 252 -11.34 -33.38 22.38
N TRP A 253 -11.05 -33.71 21.12
CA TRP A 253 -11.39 -34.99 20.50
C TRP A 253 -10.12 -35.69 20.03
N LYS A 254 -10.18 -37.02 20.02
CA LYS A 254 -9.12 -37.88 19.51
C LYS A 254 -9.67 -38.85 18.48
N SER A 255 -8.92 -39.04 17.41
CA SER A 255 -9.09 -40.11 16.44
C SER A 255 -7.88 -41.06 16.52
N LEU A 256 -8.11 -42.35 16.24
CA LEU A 256 -7.05 -43.36 16.12
C LEU A 256 -6.89 -43.92 14.69
N ASP A 257 -7.77 -43.52 13.77
CA ASP A 257 -7.96 -44.14 12.45
C ASP A 257 -7.88 -43.13 11.29
N GLY A 258 -7.23 -41.98 11.50
CA GLY A 258 -7.08 -40.94 10.47
C GLY A 258 -8.34 -40.08 10.29
N GLY A 259 -9.20 -40.05 11.31
CA GLY A 259 -10.34 -39.16 11.41
C GLY A 259 -11.67 -39.78 10.97
N ASP A 260 -11.72 -41.10 10.77
CA ASP A 260 -12.96 -41.79 10.43
C ASP A 260 -13.86 -41.93 11.66
N THR A 261 -13.27 -42.09 12.85
CA THR A 261 -14.00 -42.06 14.13
C THR A 261 -13.32 -41.13 15.14
N TRP A 262 -14.13 -40.51 16.02
CA TRP A 262 -13.67 -39.55 17.01
C TRP A 262 -14.30 -39.82 18.37
N GLU A 263 -13.49 -39.71 19.42
CA GLU A 263 -13.91 -39.77 20.82
C GLU A 263 -13.61 -38.43 21.51
N LYS A 264 -14.58 -37.88 22.25
CA LYS A 264 -14.34 -36.70 23.09
C LYS A 264 -13.52 -37.12 24.31
N LEU A 265 -12.37 -36.50 24.51
CA LEU A 265 -11.47 -36.83 25.61
C LEU A 265 -11.99 -36.31 26.96
N GLY A 266 -11.77 -37.13 27.99
CA GLY A 266 -11.99 -36.82 29.40
C GLY A 266 -10.77 -37.20 30.24
N GLY A 267 -10.98 -37.85 31.40
CA GLY A 267 -9.87 -38.45 32.16
C GLY A 267 -9.01 -37.44 32.94
N GLY A 268 -9.62 -36.39 33.48
CA GLY A 268 -8.95 -35.38 34.32
C GLY A 268 -8.95 -33.97 33.71
N LEU A 269 -9.30 -33.83 32.44
CA LEU A 269 -9.55 -32.53 31.80
C LEU A 269 -10.84 -31.87 32.34
N PRO A 270 -10.94 -30.53 32.31
CA PRO A 270 -12.16 -29.82 32.67
C PRO A 270 -13.37 -30.21 31.82
N THR A 271 -14.54 -30.34 32.45
CA THR A 271 -15.83 -30.63 31.80
C THR A 271 -16.82 -29.47 32.00
N GLY A 272 -17.87 -29.42 31.20
CA GLY A 272 -18.84 -28.31 31.21
C GLY A 272 -18.38 -27.20 30.27
N VAL A 273 -18.55 -25.94 30.68
CA VAL A 273 -18.20 -24.78 29.85
C VAL A 273 -16.66 -24.60 29.79
N VAL A 274 -16.11 -24.82 28.60
CA VAL A 274 -14.68 -24.68 28.29
C VAL A 274 -14.44 -23.75 27.11
N GLY A 275 -13.29 -23.07 27.12
CA GLY A 275 -12.94 -21.99 26.19
C GLY A 275 -11.90 -22.44 25.18
N ARG A 276 -10.95 -21.56 24.84
CA ARG A 276 -9.90 -21.88 23.87
C ARG A 276 -9.02 -23.04 24.37
N VAL A 277 -8.57 -23.84 23.40
CA VAL A 277 -7.76 -25.03 23.62
C VAL A 277 -6.51 -25.00 22.74
N GLY A 278 -5.37 -25.33 23.33
CA GLY A 278 -4.11 -25.58 22.64
C GLY A 278 -3.63 -27.00 22.94
N ILE A 279 -3.08 -27.69 21.95
CA ILE A 279 -2.68 -29.10 22.04
C ILE A 279 -1.27 -29.23 21.48
N ALA A 280 -0.41 -30.01 22.16
CA ALA A 280 0.90 -30.39 21.65
C ALA A 280 1.18 -31.87 21.94
N VAL A 281 1.64 -32.61 20.95
CA VAL A 281 2.14 -33.99 21.11
C VAL A 281 3.66 -33.95 21.04
N SER A 282 4.37 -34.58 21.98
CA SER A 282 5.84 -34.61 21.95
C SER A 282 6.34 -35.52 20.83
N PRO A 283 7.16 -35.01 19.88
CA PRO A 283 7.81 -35.87 18.90
C PRO A 283 8.87 -36.79 19.51
N ALA A 284 9.50 -36.38 20.62
CA ALA A 284 10.47 -37.19 21.34
C ALA A 284 9.83 -38.34 22.15
N LYS A 285 8.55 -38.19 22.54
CA LYS A 285 7.77 -39.22 23.25
C LYS A 285 6.28 -39.10 22.91
N THR A 286 5.81 -39.83 21.91
CA THR A 286 4.45 -39.67 21.38
C THR A 286 3.32 -39.99 22.35
N SER A 287 3.58 -40.75 23.43
CA SER A 287 2.61 -40.95 24.51
C SER A 287 2.41 -39.70 25.38
N ARG A 288 3.28 -38.69 25.26
CA ARG A 288 3.18 -37.43 25.98
C ARG A 288 2.40 -36.39 25.19
N VAL A 289 1.31 -35.93 25.79
CA VAL A 289 0.43 -34.90 25.22
C VAL A 289 0.22 -33.80 26.25
N TRP A 290 0.41 -32.56 25.83
CA TRP A 290 0.02 -31.37 26.60
C TRP A 290 -1.26 -30.77 26.06
N VAL A 291 -2.08 -30.26 26.98
CA VAL A 291 -3.31 -29.53 26.67
C VAL A 291 -3.36 -28.28 27.52
N GLN A 292 -3.35 -27.12 26.87
CA GLN A 292 -3.68 -25.83 27.47
C GLN A 292 -5.18 -25.60 27.30
N ILE A 293 -5.93 -25.41 28.38
CA ILE A 293 -7.38 -25.27 28.30
C ILE A 293 -7.93 -24.22 29.27
N GLU A 294 -8.89 -23.45 28.76
CA GLU A 294 -9.75 -22.57 29.55
C GLU A 294 -10.99 -23.30 30.07
N ALA A 295 -11.39 -22.97 31.29
CA ALA A 295 -12.59 -23.50 31.91
C ALA A 295 -13.29 -22.39 32.71
N LEU A 296 -14.62 -22.43 32.76
CA LEU A 296 -15.43 -21.48 33.54
C LEU A 296 -14.98 -21.39 35.01
N GLU A 297 -14.73 -22.55 35.62
CA GLU A 297 -14.06 -22.58 36.92
C GLU A 297 -12.57 -22.37 36.73
N GLU A 298 -12.08 -21.18 37.08
CA GLU A 298 -10.67 -20.80 36.98
C GLU A 298 -9.73 -21.79 37.71
N SER A 299 -10.22 -22.44 38.78
CA SER A 299 -9.49 -23.49 39.50
C SER A 299 -9.27 -24.77 38.68
N LYS A 300 -9.93 -24.93 37.53
CA LYS A 300 -9.79 -26.05 36.58
C LYS A 300 -9.06 -25.67 35.29
N GLY A 301 -8.93 -24.39 34.96
CA GLY A 301 -8.09 -23.95 33.83
C GLY A 301 -6.59 -24.24 34.04
N GLY A 302 -5.83 -24.32 32.96
CA GLY A 302 -4.36 -24.42 32.98
C GLY A 302 -3.77 -25.41 31.99
N LEU A 303 -2.51 -25.78 32.23
CA LEU A 303 -1.76 -26.74 31.43
C LEU A 303 -1.86 -28.15 32.03
N TYR A 304 -2.37 -29.06 31.23
CA TYR A 304 -2.49 -30.48 31.53
C TYR A 304 -1.47 -31.29 30.74
N ARG A 305 -1.01 -32.39 31.33
CA ARG A 305 -0.15 -33.37 30.68
C ARG A 305 -0.73 -34.76 30.82
N SER A 306 -0.69 -35.51 29.74
CA SER A 306 -0.86 -36.95 29.69
C SER A 306 0.47 -37.61 29.36
N ASP A 307 0.74 -38.77 29.94
CA ASP A 307 1.89 -39.63 29.60
C ASP A 307 1.45 -40.96 28.95
N ASP A 308 0.13 -41.15 28.72
CA ASP A 308 -0.50 -42.38 28.20
C ASP A 308 -1.27 -42.17 26.87
N GLY A 309 -0.92 -41.12 26.13
CA GLY A 309 -1.52 -40.78 24.83
C GLY A 309 -2.89 -40.13 24.94
N GLY A 310 -3.21 -39.48 26.07
CA GLY A 310 -4.45 -38.75 26.30
C GLY A 310 -5.59 -39.57 26.90
N LYS A 311 -5.30 -40.71 27.55
CA LYS A 311 -6.32 -41.47 28.30
C LYS A 311 -6.54 -40.84 29.68
N THR A 312 -5.47 -40.41 30.34
CA THR A 312 -5.51 -39.68 31.61
C THR A 312 -4.66 -38.42 31.55
N PHE A 313 -5.13 -37.35 32.20
CA PHE A 313 -4.50 -36.04 32.25
C PHE A 313 -4.32 -35.58 33.70
N THR A 314 -3.17 -34.99 33.99
CA THR A 314 -2.89 -34.30 35.26
C THR A 314 -2.57 -32.84 34.99
N ARG A 315 -3.14 -31.91 35.77
CA ARG A 315 -2.76 -30.50 35.67
C ARG A 315 -1.34 -30.32 36.21
N VAL A 316 -0.42 -29.90 35.36
CA VAL A 316 0.99 -29.71 35.70
C VAL A 316 1.34 -28.27 36.02
N CYS A 317 0.58 -27.30 35.49
CA CYS A 317 0.77 -25.88 35.78
C CYS A 317 -0.56 -25.13 35.82
N ARG A 318 -0.71 -24.32 36.87
CA ARG A 318 -1.84 -23.38 37.04
C ARG A 318 -1.44 -21.94 36.71
N ASP A 319 -0.15 -21.62 36.67
CA ASP A 319 0.33 -20.24 36.58
C ASP A 319 -0.43 -19.45 35.50
N HIS A 320 -1.02 -18.34 35.90
CA HIS A 320 -1.84 -17.53 35.01
C HIS A 320 -0.98 -16.81 33.96
N SER A 321 0.34 -16.69 34.18
CA SER A 321 1.28 -16.10 33.21
C SER A 321 1.28 -16.80 31.84
N ILE A 322 0.93 -18.09 31.79
CA ILE A 322 0.83 -18.89 30.56
C ILE A 322 -0.59 -18.97 29.99
N ARG A 323 -1.55 -18.24 30.58
CA ARG A 323 -2.98 -18.24 30.20
C ARG A 323 -3.65 -16.87 30.37
N GLN A 324 -2.90 -15.77 30.24
CA GLN A 324 -3.48 -14.43 30.18
C GLN A 324 -4.27 -14.30 28.87
N ARG A 325 -5.48 -13.71 28.90
CA ARG A 325 -6.37 -13.52 27.72
C ARG A 325 -6.37 -14.73 26.79
N ALA A 326 -6.77 -15.87 27.33
CA ALA A 326 -6.43 -17.15 26.75
C ALA A 326 -7.14 -17.43 25.43
N TRP A 327 -8.29 -16.82 25.19
CA TRP A 327 -8.96 -16.75 23.89
C TRP A 327 -8.11 -16.14 22.77
N TYR A 328 -7.06 -15.36 23.09
CA TYR A 328 -6.22 -14.67 22.10
C TYR A 328 -4.90 -15.42 21.83
N TYR A 329 -4.28 -16.06 22.83
CA TYR A 329 -2.93 -16.65 22.67
C TYR A 329 -2.81 -18.17 22.80
N SER A 330 -3.63 -18.85 23.63
CA SER A 330 -3.37 -20.20 24.22
C SER A 330 -2.88 -21.32 23.29
N ARG A 331 -1.63 -21.21 22.83
CA ARG A 331 -0.98 -22.10 21.88
C ARG A 331 0.25 -22.68 22.56
N ILE A 332 0.47 -23.97 22.33
CA ILE A 332 1.58 -24.71 22.93
C ILE A 332 2.27 -25.55 21.87
N TYR A 333 3.59 -25.71 22.00
CA TYR A 333 4.43 -26.41 21.04
C TYR A 333 5.45 -27.27 21.78
N ALA A 334 5.58 -28.53 21.42
CA ALA A 334 6.58 -29.42 21.99
C ALA A 334 7.93 -29.25 21.29
N ASP A 335 9.02 -29.35 22.04
CA ASP A 335 10.35 -29.48 21.42
C ASP A 335 10.43 -30.82 20.65
N PRO A 336 10.97 -30.82 19.41
CA PRO A 336 10.98 -32.04 18.61
C PRO A 336 12.02 -33.07 19.05
N LYS A 337 12.98 -32.70 19.91
CA LYS A 337 14.08 -33.58 20.36
C LYS A 337 14.13 -33.81 21.87
N ASP A 338 13.43 -33.03 22.66
CA ASP A 338 13.39 -33.18 24.12
C ASP A 338 11.97 -33.44 24.63
N GLU A 339 11.77 -34.56 25.32
CA GLU A 339 10.44 -34.99 25.78
C GLU A 339 9.86 -34.11 26.91
N ASN A 340 10.67 -33.30 27.59
CA ASN A 340 10.24 -32.48 28.73
C ASN A 340 10.07 -31.01 28.35
N THR A 341 10.55 -30.61 27.18
CA THR A 341 10.53 -29.21 26.76
C THR A 341 9.23 -28.87 26.03
N VAL A 342 8.54 -27.84 26.52
CA VAL A 342 7.31 -27.31 25.92
C VAL A 342 7.32 -25.80 25.95
N TYR A 343 6.90 -25.20 24.84
CA TYR A 343 6.77 -23.78 24.64
C TYR A 343 5.30 -23.38 24.77
N ASN A 344 5.04 -22.23 25.38
CA ASN A 344 3.72 -21.64 25.50
C ASN A 344 3.77 -20.22 24.94
N LEU A 345 2.83 -19.92 24.07
CA LEU A 345 2.67 -18.59 23.49
C LEU A 345 1.57 -17.86 24.25
N ASN A 346 1.93 -16.70 24.78
CA ASN A 346 1.05 -15.76 25.48
C ASN A 346 1.48 -14.32 25.14
N VAL A 347 1.12 -13.32 25.94
CA VAL A 347 1.70 -11.97 25.90
C VAL A 347 3.24 -12.04 25.85
N SER A 348 3.82 -13.00 26.59
CA SER A 348 5.23 -13.37 26.50
C SER A 348 5.43 -14.73 25.84
N PHE A 349 6.58 -14.90 25.18
CA PHE A 349 7.04 -16.22 24.72
C PHE A 349 7.63 -17.00 25.89
N MET A 350 7.03 -18.13 26.27
CA MET A 350 7.39 -18.89 27.46
C MET A 350 7.95 -20.27 27.09
N LYS A 351 8.96 -20.74 27.84
CA LYS A 351 9.56 -22.08 27.70
C LYS A 351 9.62 -22.79 29.04
N SER A 352 9.24 -24.06 29.05
CA SER A 352 9.43 -25.00 30.14
C SER A 352 10.38 -26.11 29.70
N ILE A 353 11.19 -26.64 30.62
CA ILE A 353 12.11 -27.77 30.41
C ILE A 353 11.85 -28.94 31.37
N ASP A 354 10.81 -28.85 32.20
CA ASP A 354 10.49 -29.80 33.27
C ASP A 354 9.14 -30.50 33.08
N GLY A 355 8.71 -30.61 31.81
CA GLY A 355 7.47 -31.23 31.40
C GLY A 355 6.26 -30.30 31.55
N GLY A 356 6.46 -28.98 31.57
CA GLY A 356 5.41 -27.96 31.66
C GLY A 356 5.06 -27.54 33.10
N LYS A 357 5.92 -27.78 34.09
CA LYS A 357 5.63 -27.42 35.50
C LYS A 357 6.03 -25.98 35.80
N THR A 358 7.19 -25.55 35.32
CA THR A 358 7.69 -24.19 35.47
C THR A 358 8.08 -23.59 34.12
N PHE A 359 7.94 -22.27 33.98
CA PHE A 359 8.21 -21.56 32.73
C PHE A 359 9.13 -20.36 32.94
N THR A 360 9.98 -20.13 31.95
CA THR A 360 10.84 -18.94 31.84
C THR A 360 10.56 -18.21 30.53
N ARG A 361 10.63 -16.88 30.56
CA ARG A 361 10.41 -16.05 29.37
C ARG A 361 11.61 -16.11 28.41
N ILE A 362 11.32 -16.20 27.12
CA ILE A 362 12.23 -15.90 26.02
C ILE A 362 11.94 -14.48 25.53
N SER A 363 12.97 -13.64 25.44
CA SER A 363 12.82 -12.28 24.91
C SER A 363 12.64 -12.32 23.39
N VAL A 364 11.66 -11.58 22.88
CA VAL A 364 11.32 -11.45 21.46
C VAL A 364 11.22 -9.97 21.11
N PRO A 365 11.41 -9.56 19.83
CA PRO A 365 11.37 -8.16 19.42
C PRO A 365 10.04 -7.45 19.72
N HIS A 366 8.94 -8.20 19.71
CA HIS A 366 7.60 -7.73 20.06
C HIS A 366 6.86 -8.80 20.87
N GLY A 367 6.02 -8.37 21.84
CA GLY A 367 5.17 -9.24 22.64
C GLY A 367 3.97 -9.78 21.85
N ASP A 368 3.01 -10.39 22.55
CA ASP A 368 1.78 -10.91 21.97
C ASP A 368 2.04 -12.00 20.93
N THR A 369 2.42 -13.18 21.43
CA THR A 369 2.93 -14.28 20.61
C THR A 369 1.80 -15.23 20.21
N HIS A 370 1.67 -15.49 18.90
CA HIS A 370 0.51 -16.19 18.32
C HIS A 370 0.85 -17.56 17.71
N VAL A 371 2.03 -17.67 17.08
CA VAL A 371 2.41 -18.88 16.36
C VAL A 371 3.91 -19.13 16.42
N LEU A 372 4.29 -20.40 16.36
CA LEU A 372 5.68 -20.86 16.38
C LEU A 372 5.84 -22.04 15.43
N TRP A 373 6.96 -22.06 14.73
CA TRP A 373 7.49 -23.27 14.10
C TRP A 373 8.90 -23.53 14.60
N ILE A 374 9.19 -24.79 14.90
CA ILE A 374 10.50 -25.26 15.37
C ILE A 374 10.97 -26.30 14.36
N ASN A 375 12.18 -26.14 13.82
CA ASN A 375 12.71 -27.12 12.87
C ASN A 375 12.87 -28.49 13.57
N PRO A 376 12.24 -29.57 13.05
CA PRO A 376 12.27 -30.88 13.69
C PRO A 376 13.68 -31.50 13.75
N ASP A 377 14.56 -31.15 12.83
CA ASP A 377 15.94 -31.63 12.77
C ASP A 377 16.93 -30.74 13.52
N ASN A 378 16.58 -29.49 13.81
CA ASN A 378 17.42 -28.56 14.54
C ASN A 378 16.58 -27.54 15.35
N PRO A 379 16.27 -27.82 16.63
CA PRO A 379 15.44 -26.95 17.46
C PRO A 379 16.00 -25.53 17.66
N ASN A 380 17.25 -25.23 17.28
CA ASN A 380 17.77 -23.87 17.32
C ASN A 380 17.17 -22.96 16.25
N LEU A 381 16.59 -23.54 15.18
CA LEU A 381 15.96 -22.80 14.10
C LEU A 381 14.47 -22.68 14.38
N MET A 382 14.00 -21.45 14.58
CA MET A 382 12.58 -21.18 14.81
C MET A 382 12.14 -19.93 14.06
N VAL A 383 10.87 -19.91 13.67
CA VAL A 383 10.16 -18.68 13.29
C VAL A 383 8.96 -18.51 14.22
N GLN A 384 8.77 -17.29 14.70
CA GLN A 384 7.76 -16.92 15.67
C GLN A 384 6.96 -15.72 15.14
N GLY A 385 5.64 -15.84 15.09
CA GLY A 385 4.72 -14.78 14.66
C GLY A 385 4.01 -14.13 15.85
N ASN A 386 4.06 -12.81 15.91
CA ASN A 386 3.48 -11.98 16.97
C ASN A 386 2.81 -10.72 16.40
N ASP A 387 2.31 -9.83 17.27
CA ASP A 387 1.60 -8.60 16.86
C ASP A 387 2.48 -7.58 16.10
N GLY A 388 3.81 -7.71 16.19
CA GLY A 388 4.79 -6.96 15.40
C GLY A 388 5.24 -7.63 14.09
N GLY A 389 4.73 -8.82 13.75
CA GLY A 389 5.11 -9.59 12.56
C GLY A 389 5.89 -10.87 12.88
N ALA A 390 6.66 -11.40 11.92
CA ALA A 390 7.47 -12.60 12.14
C ALA A 390 8.91 -12.27 12.54
N CYS A 391 9.49 -13.06 13.43
CA CYS A 391 10.91 -12.99 13.77
C CYS A 391 11.53 -14.39 13.77
N ILE A 392 12.78 -14.48 13.32
CA ILE A 392 13.50 -15.75 13.12
C ILE A 392 14.70 -15.81 14.05
N THR A 393 14.92 -16.98 14.66
CA THR A 393 16.11 -17.27 15.44
C THR A 393 16.87 -18.44 14.81
N LEU A 394 18.20 -18.33 14.82
CA LEU A 394 19.10 -19.40 14.39
C LEU A 394 19.86 -20.04 15.58
N ASN A 395 19.57 -19.61 16.80
CA ASN A 395 20.29 -19.99 18.02
C ASN A 395 19.37 -20.27 19.21
N GLY A 396 18.16 -20.76 18.95
CA GLY A 396 17.22 -21.22 19.96
C GLY A 396 16.60 -20.10 20.80
N GLY A 397 16.44 -18.91 20.21
CA GLY A 397 15.76 -17.77 20.82
C GLY A 397 16.67 -16.81 21.60
N ARG A 398 18.00 -16.90 21.44
CA ARG A 398 18.94 -15.93 22.05
C ARG A 398 18.97 -14.61 21.31
N THR A 399 18.84 -14.64 19.98
CA THR A 399 18.71 -13.46 19.11
C THR A 399 17.66 -13.71 18.03
N TRP A 400 17.05 -12.63 17.54
CA TRP A 400 15.95 -12.65 16.58
C TRP A 400 16.18 -11.67 15.43
N SER A 401 15.67 -11.99 14.24
CA SER A 401 15.64 -11.09 13.07
C SER A 401 14.75 -9.86 13.32
N SER A 402 14.97 -8.79 12.54
CA SER A 402 14.18 -7.56 12.63
C SER A 402 12.73 -7.75 12.15
N GLN A 403 11.84 -6.93 12.69
CA GLN A 403 10.46 -6.73 12.23
C GLN A 403 10.26 -5.36 11.56
N LEU A 404 11.31 -4.53 11.48
CA LEU A 404 11.30 -3.19 10.87
C LEU A 404 11.66 -3.23 9.37
N ASN A 405 11.40 -4.37 8.72
CA ASN A 405 11.65 -4.61 7.29
C ASN A 405 10.45 -5.30 6.59
N GLN A 406 9.27 -5.35 7.23
CA GLN A 406 8.08 -6.06 6.75
C GLN A 406 6.98 -5.05 6.41
N PRO A 407 6.52 -4.90 5.16
CA PRO A 407 5.50 -3.89 4.81
C PRO A 407 4.07 -4.38 5.11
N THR A 408 3.80 -4.67 6.39
CA THR A 408 2.55 -5.28 6.88
C THR A 408 1.81 -4.45 7.93
N THR A 409 2.10 -3.15 8.07
CA THR A 409 1.43 -2.27 9.06
C THR A 409 -0.08 -2.22 8.91
N GLU A 410 -0.78 -2.38 10.03
CA GLU A 410 -2.24 -2.33 10.17
C GLU A 410 -2.72 -0.96 10.65
N PHE A 411 -3.09 -0.08 9.71
CA PHE A 411 -3.52 1.29 10.01
C PHE A 411 -5.03 1.42 10.23
N TYR A 412 -5.43 2.23 11.22
CA TYR A 412 -6.85 2.48 11.51
C TYR A 412 -7.47 3.64 10.73
N ARG A 413 -6.75 4.77 10.58
CA ARG A 413 -7.27 6.04 10.03
C ARG A 413 -6.22 6.77 9.19
N LEU A 414 -6.61 7.79 8.41
CA LEU A 414 -5.68 8.63 7.66
C LEU A 414 -5.84 10.10 8.00
N THR A 415 -4.74 10.76 8.36
CA THR A 415 -4.65 12.23 8.46
C THR A 415 -3.52 12.72 7.56
N LEU A 416 -3.73 13.86 6.90
CA LEU A 416 -2.75 14.51 6.02
C LEU A 416 -2.48 15.94 6.49
N ASP A 417 -1.24 16.41 6.38
CA ASP A 417 -0.89 17.81 6.68
C ASP A 417 -0.77 18.69 5.42
N ASN A 418 -0.21 19.89 5.61
CA ASN A 418 -0.01 20.90 4.56
C ASN A 418 1.48 21.20 4.28
N GLN A 419 2.41 20.33 4.70
CA GLN A 419 3.84 20.51 4.41
C GLN A 419 4.14 20.29 2.92
N PHE A 420 5.33 20.68 2.47
CA PHE A 420 5.85 20.25 1.16
C PHE A 420 7.17 19.49 1.35
N PRO A 421 7.23 18.19 1.01
CA PRO A 421 6.08 17.33 0.66
C PRO A 421 5.15 17.15 1.87
N TYR A 422 3.84 16.98 1.63
CA TYR A 422 2.90 16.74 2.72
C TYR A 422 3.19 15.38 3.39
N ARG A 423 2.79 15.22 4.65
CA ARG A 423 2.98 13.96 5.39
C ARG A 423 1.65 13.24 5.63
N LEU A 424 1.76 11.93 5.76
CA LEU A 424 0.68 10.99 6.07
C LEU A 424 0.83 10.54 7.51
N TYR A 425 -0.27 10.43 8.24
CA TYR A 425 -0.32 10.08 9.66
C TYR A 425 -1.33 8.97 9.90
N SER A 426 -0.96 7.98 10.73
CA SER A 426 -1.89 6.95 11.18
C SER A 426 -1.41 6.27 12.46
N ALA A 427 -2.37 5.81 13.25
CA ALA A 427 -2.14 4.89 14.36
C ALA A 427 -2.05 3.46 13.82
N GLN A 428 -0.98 2.77 14.18
CA GLN A 428 -0.77 1.37 13.82
C GLN A 428 -1.16 0.49 15.00
N GLN A 429 -1.99 -0.51 14.75
CA GLN A 429 -2.36 -1.53 15.74
C GLN A 429 -1.12 -2.17 16.36
N ASP A 430 -1.17 -2.39 17.68
CA ASP A 430 -0.14 -3.00 18.53
C ASP A 430 1.20 -2.24 18.50
N ASN A 431 1.24 -1.03 17.93
CA ASN A 431 2.46 -0.25 17.78
C ASN A 431 2.21 1.26 17.97
N SER A 432 3.14 2.12 17.55
CA SER A 432 2.98 3.56 17.70
C SER A 432 2.23 4.23 16.55
N THR A 433 1.65 5.40 16.85
CA THR A 433 1.17 6.36 15.85
C THR A 433 2.35 7.05 15.17
N ILE A 434 2.37 7.00 13.84
CA ILE A 434 3.51 7.43 13.04
C ILE A 434 3.14 8.46 11.98
N SER A 435 4.18 9.10 11.44
CA SER A 435 4.11 9.96 10.27
C SER A 435 5.22 9.68 9.27
N ILE A 436 4.89 9.68 7.97
CA ILE A 436 5.82 9.47 6.85
C ILE A 436 5.59 10.57 5.78
N PRO A 437 6.63 11.06 5.07
CA PRO A 437 6.42 12.03 3.99
C PRO A 437 5.80 11.37 2.76
N SER A 438 5.00 12.12 1.99
CA SER A 438 4.42 11.64 0.74
C SER A 438 5.48 11.42 -0.34
N ARG A 439 6.67 11.99 -0.18
CA ARG A 439 7.86 11.76 -1.03
C ARG A 439 9.03 11.34 -0.14
N PHE A 440 9.67 10.23 -0.51
CA PHE A 440 10.83 9.66 0.17
C PHE A 440 12.00 10.66 0.20
N ASP A 441 12.67 10.76 1.35
CA ASP A 441 13.94 11.48 1.47
C ASP A 441 15.12 10.55 1.14
N PRO A 442 15.86 10.75 0.03
CA PRO A 442 16.96 9.88 -0.35
C PRO A 442 18.12 9.81 0.66
N ALA A 443 18.20 10.76 1.60
CA ALA A 443 19.25 10.76 2.63
C ALA A 443 18.95 9.82 3.81
N LEU A 444 17.73 9.30 3.92
CA LEU A 444 17.29 8.51 5.06
C LEU A 444 17.05 7.05 4.68
N THR A 445 17.45 6.12 5.55
CA THR A 445 17.09 4.70 5.42
C THR A 445 15.57 4.52 5.47
N PRO A 446 15.02 3.40 4.97
CA PRO A 446 13.57 3.15 5.01
C PRO A 446 12.96 3.26 6.42
N GLN A 447 13.74 2.90 7.45
CA GLN A 447 13.31 3.01 8.85
C GLN A 447 13.28 4.46 9.34
N GLU A 448 14.20 5.31 8.88
CA GLU A 448 14.28 6.72 9.28
C GLU A 448 13.24 7.61 8.58
N GLN A 449 12.55 7.12 7.55
CA GLN A 449 11.50 7.86 6.84
C GLN A 449 10.28 8.19 7.72
N TRP A 450 10.00 7.33 8.69
CA TRP A 450 8.86 7.48 9.58
C TRP A 450 9.32 7.83 11.00
N ARG A 451 8.46 8.53 11.73
CA ARG A 451 8.68 8.90 13.12
C ARG A 451 7.39 8.81 13.92
N GLU A 452 7.49 8.58 15.21
CA GLU A 452 6.35 8.66 16.13
C GLU A 452 5.92 10.12 16.33
N VAL A 453 4.61 10.34 16.56
CA VAL A 453 4.06 11.72 16.60
C VAL A 453 3.20 12.05 17.82
N GLY A 454 2.94 11.08 18.69
CA GLY A 454 1.90 11.25 19.71
C GLY A 454 1.17 9.93 19.94
N GLY A 455 0.21 9.94 20.86
CA GLY A 455 -0.79 8.90 21.01
C GLY A 455 -0.21 7.53 21.38
N GLY A 456 -0.92 6.49 20.95
CA GLY A 456 -0.56 5.09 21.10
C GLY A 456 -0.82 4.31 19.81
N GLU A 457 -1.53 3.18 19.93
CA GLU A 457 -1.74 2.21 18.85
C GLU A 457 -3.03 2.39 18.05
N SER A 458 -3.93 3.23 18.54
CA SER A 458 -5.24 3.43 17.93
C SER A 458 -5.65 4.89 17.87
N GLY A 459 -6.81 5.17 17.27
CA GLY A 459 -7.42 6.49 17.33
C GLY A 459 -7.18 7.36 16.09
N HIS A 460 -7.84 8.52 16.12
CA HIS A 460 -7.65 9.56 15.12
C HIS A 460 -6.44 10.44 15.45
N ILE A 461 -5.96 11.15 14.44
CA ILE A 461 -4.90 12.15 14.54
C ILE A 461 -5.46 13.47 13.99
N ALA A 462 -5.09 14.59 14.61
CA ALA A 462 -5.26 15.91 14.04
C ALA A 462 -3.95 16.69 14.12
N VAL A 463 -3.64 17.45 13.06
CA VAL A 463 -2.43 18.26 12.95
C VAL A 463 -2.84 19.71 12.88
N ASP A 464 -2.16 20.60 13.61
CA ASP A 464 -2.43 22.03 13.50
C ASP A 464 -2.02 22.51 12.08
N PRO A 465 -2.95 23.04 11.27
CA PRO A 465 -2.68 23.44 9.90
C PRO A 465 -1.70 24.63 9.79
N ARG A 466 -1.48 25.39 10.87
CA ARG A 466 -0.54 26.52 10.93
C ARG A 466 0.88 26.07 11.28
N ASN A 467 1.00 24.99 12.05
CA ASN A 467 2.28 24.45 12.51
C ASN A 467 2.23 22.91 12.58
N PRO A 468 2.79 22.21 11.59
CA PRO A 468 2.72 20.76 11.51
C PRO A 468 3.53 20.03 12.59
N ASN A 469 4.29 20.76 13.42
CA ASN A 469 4.94 20.19 14.60
C ASN A 469 3.96 20.01 15.78
N ILE A 470 2.77 20.59 15.73
CA ILE A 470 1.74 20.42 16.76
C ILE A 470 0.77 19.33 16.31
N VAL A 471 0.84 18.18 16.99
CA VAL A 471 0.04 17.00 16.68
C VAL A 471 -0.80 16.61 17.89
N TYR A 472 -2.10 16.37 17.64
CA TYR A 472 -3.01 15.72 18.56
C TYR A 472 -3.20 14.27 18.11
N ALA A 473 -2.83 13.32 18.94
CA ALA A 473 -2.92 11.90 18.58
C ALA A 473 -3.59 11.11 19.71
N GLY A 474 -4.54 10.28 19.31
CA GLY A 474 -5.33 9.45 20.19
C GLY A 474 -4.63 8.14 20.58
N ASN A 475 -5.25 7.47 21.54
CA ASN A 475 -5.12 6.06 21.81
C ASN A 475 -6.50 5.56 22.31
N TYR A 476 -6.65 4.27 22.60
CA TYR A 476 -7.88 3.73 23.15
C TYR A 476 -8.24 4.40 24.48
N ILE A 477 -9.48 4.19 24.93
CA ILE A 477 -10.03 4.70 26.21
C ILE A 477 -9.99 6.24 26.37
N GLY A 478 -10.01 6.97 25.25
CA GLY A 478 -10.09 8.44 25.24
C GLY A 478 -8.78 9.14 25.57
N GLN A 479 -7.68 8.39 25.57
CA GLN A 479 -6.35 8.97 25.68
C GLN A 479 -6.07 9.85 24.47
N ILE A 480 -5.59 11.05 24.73
CA ILE A 480 -5.19 12.01 23.71
C ILE A 480 -3.98 12.78 24.21
N THR A 481 -2.99 12.90 23.34
CA THR A 481 -1.77 13.68 23.59
C THR A 481 -1.75 14.89 22.68
N LYS A 482 -1.22 16.01 23.17
CA LYS A 482 -0.72 17.11 22.35
C LYS A 482 0.81 17.06 22.36
N THR A 483 1.42 16.91 21.19
CA THR A 483 2.88 16.84 21.02
C THR A 483 3.37 18.04 20.23
N ASP A 484 4.44 18.69 20.70
CA ASP A 484 5.25 19.64 19.95
C ASP A 484 6.55 18.95 19.51
N LEU A 485 6.58 18.50 18.26
CA LEU A 485 7.69 17.74 17.69
C LEU A 485 8.98 18.55 17.57
N SER A 486 8.89 19.88 17.52
CA SER A 486 10.08 20.75 17.42
C SER A 486 10.82 20.88 18.74
N ARG A 487 10.13 20.64 19.86
CA ARG A 487 10.66 20.75 21.23
C ARG A 487 10.77 19.41 21.95
N GLY A 488 10.24 18.33 21.36
CA GLY A 488 10.13 17.02 22.02
C GLY A 488 9.20 17.02 23.23
N HIS A 489 8.29 18.00 23.35
CA HIS A 489 7.40 18.14 24.50
C HIS A 489 6.03 17.51 24.20
N ARG A 490 5.63 16.53 25.01
CA ARG A 490 4.32 15.85 24.95
C ARG A 490 3.53 16.14 26.22
N ARG A 491 2.22 16.37 26.07
CA ARG A 491 1.28 16.54 27.19
C ARG A 491 0.02 15.71 26.96
N ASP A 492 -0.41 14.97 27.98
CA ASP A 492 -1.73 14.34 27.99
C ASP A 492 -2.81 15.41 28.17
N VAL A 493 -3.83 15.37 27.31
CA VAL A 493 -4.94 16.35 27.29
C VAL A 493 -6.29 15.66 27.41
N VAL A 494 -6.33 14.53 28.10
CA VAL A 494 -7.55 13.72 28.33
C VAL A 494 -8.61 14.55 29.04
N ALA A 495 -9.84 14.52 28.52
CA ALA A 495 -10.94 15.33 29.05
C ALA A 495 -11.37 14.93 30.48
N TYR A 496 -11.34 13.63 30.78
CA TYR A 496 -11.66 13.09 32.10
C TYR A 496 -10.91 11.77 32.32
N PRO A 497 -9.93 11.71 33.23
CA PRO A 497 -9.04 10.54 33.39
C PRO A 497 -9.70 9.44 34.25
N GLN A 498 -10.77 8.82 33.74
CA GLN A 498 -11.36 7.62 34.34
C GLN A 498 -10.71 6.37 33.72
N MET A 499 -10.46 5.33 34.51
CA MET A 499 -9.99 4.04 33.99
C MET A 499 -11.15 3.26 33.36
N HIS A 500 -11.00 2.86 32.09
CA HIS A 500 -12.03 2.15 31.34
C HIS A 500 -11.82 0.63 31.33
N ASP A 501 -10.56 0.16 31.35
CA ASP A 501 -10.27 -1.27 31.24
C ASP A 501 -10.93 -2.05 32.39
N GLY A 502 -11.65 -3.10 32.03
CA GLY A 502 -12.39 -3.92 33.00
C GLY A 502 -13.60 -3.25 33.67
N THR A 503 -13.94 -2.00 33.32
CA THR A 503 -15.09 -1.25 33.89
C THR A 503 -16.31 -1.41 33.00
N ALA A 504 -17.49 -1.77 33.50
CA ALA A 504 -18.68 -1.87 32.63
C ALA A 504 -18.99 -0.52 31.94
N PRO A 505 -19.40 -0.49 30.66
CA PRO A 505 -19.69 0.77 29.97
C PRO A 505 -20.75 1.65 30.67
N ARG A 506 -21.68 1.06 31.43
CA ARG A 506 -22.67 1.78 32.25
C ARG A 506 -22.05 2.61 33.37
N ASP A 507 -20.86 2.21 33.84
CA ASP A 507 -20.15 2.86 34.94
C ASP A 507 -19.10 3.87 34.44
N ILE A 508 -18.98 4.03 33.12
CA ILE A 508 -18.06 4.97 32.48
C ILE A 508 -18.80 6.27 32.17
N ARG A 509 -18.28 7.39 32.68
CA ARG A 509 -18.85 8.72 32.47
C ARG A 509 -18.81 9.13 30.99
N TYR A 510 -17.64 9.00 30.36
CA TYR A 510 -17.44 9.32 28.95
C TYR A 510 -16.93 8.09 28.21
N ARG A 511 -17.80 7.42 27.45
CA ARG A 511 -17.45 6.20 26.72
C ARG A 511 -16.70 6.56 25.43
N PHE A 512 -15.38 6.42 25.46
CA PHE A 512 -14.51 6.66 24.30
C PHE A 512 -14.19 5.35 23.60
N GLN A 513 -14.50 5.27 22.31
CA GLN A 513 -14.18 4.11 21.49
C GLN A 513 -12.68 4.01 21.20
N TRP A 514 -12.19 2.80 20.90
CA TRP A 514 -10.85 2.52 20.35
C TRP A 514 -10.39 3.50 19.26
N ASN A 515 -11.30 3.96 18.39
CA ASN A 515 -11.09 4.91 17.32
C ASN A 515 -11.87 6.22 17.53
N ALA A 516 -11.89 6.75 18.76
CA ALA A 516 -12.58 7.99 19.09
C ALA A 516 -12.11 9.18 18.21
N PRO A 517 -13.04 9.93 17.57
CA PRO A 517 -12.71 11.07 16.70
C PRO A 517 -11.88 12.16 17.38
N ILE A 518 -10.91 12.71 16.65
CA ILE A 518 -10.12 13.90 17.03
C ILE A 518 -10.07 14.84 15.83
N ARG A 519 -10.46 16.10 15.99
CA ARG A 519 -10.39 17.12 14.93
C ARG A 519 -9.85 18.43 15.47
N VAL A 520 -9.03 19.11 14.68
CA VAL A 520 -8.73 20.54 14.86
C VAL A 520 -9.69 21.29 13.95
N SER A 521 -10.34 22.34 14.47
CA SER A 521 -11.27 23.13 13.65
C SER A 521 -10.55 23.74 12.44
N PRO A 522 -11.08 23.60 11.21
CA PRO A 522 -10.54 24.28 10.04
C PRO A 522 -10.73 25.80 10.11
N HIS A 523 -11.64 26.30 10.96
CA HIS A 523 -11.96 27.73 11.11
C HIS A 523 -11.21 28.40 12.26
N ASN A 524 -10.87 27.63 13.30
CA ASN A 524 -10.07 28.12 14.42
C ASN A 524 -9.15 27.01 14.95
N PRO A 525 -7.87 26.96 14.52
CA PRO A 525 -6.96 25.88 14.90
C PRO A 525 -6.60 25.76 16.40
N ASP A 526 -7.01 26.71 17.25
CA ASP A 526 -6.91 26.58 18.70
C ASP A 526 -8.02 25.69 19.31
N VAL A 527 -9.10 25.46 18.53
CA VAL A 527 -10.22 24.60 18.91
C VAL A 527 -9.95 23.15 18.50
N VAL A 528 -10.02 22.26 19.47
CA VAL A 528 -9.89 20.80 19.30
C VAL A 528 -11.17 20.12 19.73
N TYR A 529 -11.65 19.16 18.94
CA TYR A 529 -12.78 18.30 19.25
C TYR A 529 -12.31 16.88 19.55
N HIS A 530 -12.96 16.25 20.53
CA HIS A 530 -12.84 14.83 20.83
C HIS A 530 -14.23 14.26 21.14
N CYS A 531 -14.46 12.96 20.93
CA CYS A 531 -15.81 12.41 20.94
C CYS A 531 -15.90 11.12 21.76
N SER A 532 -16.77 11.12 22.76
CA SER A 532 -17.26 9.93 23.48
C SER A 532 -18.66 9.58 22.95
N GLN A 533 -19.64 9.23 23.79
CA GLN A 533 -21.06 9.41 23.46
C GLN A 533 -21.48 10.89 23.31
N TYR A 534 -20.60 11.83 23.71
CA TYR A 534 -20.78 13.28 23.61
C TYR A 534 -19.71 13.91 22.72
N VAL A 535 -20.00 15.11 22.19
CA VAL A 535 -19.02 15.98 21.56
C VAL A 535 -18.35 16.84 22.63
N HIS A 536 -17.03 16.68 22.78
CA HIS A 536 -16.19 17.49 23.66
C HIS A 536 -15.44 18.52 22.82
N ARG A 537 -15.47 19.78 23.25
CA ARG A 537 -14.78 20.91 22.61
C ARG A 537 -13.78 21.51 23.58
N SER A 538 -12.55 21.69 23.13
CA SER A 538 -11.53 22.45 23.83
C SER A 538 -11.19 23.72 23.06
N PRO A 539 -11.42 24.92 23.62
CA PRO A 539 -11.08 26.18 22.96
C PRO A 539 -9.61 26.60 23.13
N ASP A 540 -8.83 25.85 23.91
CA ASP A 540 -7.50 26.23 24.39
C ASP A 540 -6.47 25.09 24.24
N ALA A 541 -6.60 24.34 23.15
CA ALA A 541 -5.68 23.26 22.77
C ALA A 541 -5.55 22.15 23.83
N GLY A 542 -6.68 21.73 24.39
CA GLY A 542 -6.81 20.62 25.33
C GLY A 542 -6.48 20.96 26.78
N ARG A 543 -6.52 22.24 27.20
CA ARG A 543 -6.36 22.60 28.62
C ARG A 543 -7.68 22.49 29.38
N THR A 544 -8.77 22.91 28.74
CA THR A 544 -10.13 22.79 29.23
C THR A 544 -11.02 22.11 28.19
N TRP A 545 -12.04 21.40 28.65
CA TRP A 545 -12.99 20.69 27.80
C TRP A 545 -14.43 21.00 28.21
N GLU A 546 -15.26 21.31 27.21
CA GLU A 546 -16.69 21.58 27.34
C GLU A 546 -17.46 20.46 26.64
N VAL A 547 -18.48 19.90 27.29
CA VAL A 547 -19.44 19.00 26.63
C VAL A 547 -20.48 19.88 25.93
N ILE A 548 -20.54 19.79 24.60
CA ILE A 548 -21.41 20.62 23.74
C ILE A 548 -22.50 19.81 23.05
N SER A 549 -22.87 18.66 23.59
CA SER A 549 -23.98 17.86 23.06
C SER A 549 -24.69 17.08 24.18
N PRO A 550 -25.95 16.65 23.97
CA PRO A 550 -26.50 15.52 24.70
C PRO A 550 -25.83 14.21 24.26
N ASP A 551 -26.25 13.07 24.81
CA ASP A 551 -25.84 11.76 24.29
C ASP A 551 -26.45 11.60 22.90
N LEU A 552 -25.60 11.49 21.87
CA LEU A 552 -26.01 11.45 20.46
C LEU A 552 -26.13 10.01 19.93
N THR A 553 -26.19 9.03 20.82
CA THR A 553 -26.26 7.59 20.49
C THR A 553 -27.65 7.03 20.83
N THR A 554 -27.86 5.72 20.66
CA THR A 554 -29.06 5.07 21.20
C THR A 554 -29.03 4.93 22.72
N ASN A 555 -27.85 5.01 23.34
CA ASN A 555 -27.61 4.78 24.77
C ASN A 555 -28.32 3.51 25.29
N ASN A 556 -28.35 2.45 24.48
CA ASN A 556 -29.08 1.23 24.78
C ASN A 556 -28.34 0.39 25.84
N ASP A 557 -28.89 0.35 27.06
CA ASP A 557 -28.30 -0.30 28.25
C ASP A 557 -27.96 -1.78 28.04
N LYS A 558 -28.61 -2.47 27.08
CA LYS A 558 -28.32 -3.88 26.76
C LYS A 558 -26.89 -4.10 26.25
N TYR A 559 -26.20 -3.04 25.82
CA TYR A 559 -24.81 -3.07 25.35
C TYR A 559 -23.81 -2.59 26.41
N HIS A 560 -24.25 -2.29 27.64
CA HIS A 560 -23.44 -1.64 28.67
C HIS A 560 -23.04 -2.54 29.85
N ASP A 561 -23.16 -3.85 29.68
CA ASP A 561 -22.55 -4.81 30.61
C ASP A 561 -21.06 -5.02 30.29
N ILE A 562 -20.32 -5.68 31.17
CA ILE A 562 -18.91 -6.03 30.92
C ILE A 562 -18.85 -6.99 29.72
N PRO A 563 -18.22 -6.60 28.60
CA PRO A 563 -18.17 -7.43 27.41
C PRO A 563 -17.37 -8.71 27.67
N GLY A 564 -17.85 -9.83 27.12
CA GLY A 564 -17.27 -11.14 27.40
C GLY A 564 -18.25 -12.19 27.87
N GLY A 565 -17.70 -13.33 28.24
CA GLY A 565 -18.38 -14.46 28.86
C GLY A 565 -18.51 -15.67 27.94
N PRO A 566 -18.89 -16.84 28.46
CA PRO A 566 -19.03 -17.15 29.89
C PRO A 566 -17.71 -17.25 30.67
N ILE A 567 -16.55 -17.40 30.02
CA ILE A 567 -15.28 -17.69 30.72
C ILE A 567 -14.45 -16.43 30.97
N GLN A 568 -14.05 -15.73 29.91
CA GLN A 568 -13.25 -14.52 30.02
C GLN A 568 -14.00 -13.29 29.50
N HIS A 569 -13.61 -12.14 30.05
CA HIS A 569 -14.00 -10.83 29.58
C HIS A 569 -12.86 -10.18 28.79
N ASP A 570 -13.20 -9.46 27.72
CA ASP A 570 -12.28 -8.64 26.94
C ASP A 570 -12.85 -7.23 26.91
N HIS A 571 -12.41 -6.40 27.85
CA HIS A 571 -12.83 -5.01 27.92
C HIS A 571 -11.62 -4.08 27.90
N THR A 572 -11.15 -3.82 26.69
CA THR A 572 -9.98 -2.97 26.40
C THR A 572 -10.36 -1.68 25.67
N GLY A 573 -11.65 -1.48 25.38
CA GLY A 573 -12.17 -0.33 24.66
C GLY A 573 -12.52 -0.58 23.19
N VAL A 574 -12.15 -1.73 22.61
CA VAL A 574 -12.61 -2.16 21.27
C VAL A 574 -14.11 -2.46 21.28
N GLU A 575 -14.59 -3.04 22.38
CA GLU A 575 -15.97 -3.46 22.62
C GLU A 575 -16.86 -2.34 23.18
N LEU A 576 -16.31 -1.14 23.40
CA LEU A 576 -17.13 0.02 23.75
C LEU A 576 -18.02 0.37 22.55
N TYR A 577 -19.32 0.43 22.84
CA TYR A 577 -20.40 0.63 21.87
C TYR A 577 -21.36 1.70 22.38
N THR A 578 -22.23 2.23 21.52
CA THR A 578 -23.03 3.45 21.77
C THR A 578 -22.13 4.66 22.04
N THR A 579 -21.26 4.93 21.07
CA THR A 579 -20.31 6.05 21.07
C THR A 579 -20.36 6.79 19.73
N ILE A 580 -19.96 8.06 19.72
CA ILE A 580 -19.75 8.80 18.48
C ILE A 580 -18.46 8.27 17.84
N PHE A 581 -18.60 7.66 16.67
CA PHE A 581 -17.53 6.98 15.95
C PHE A 581 -16.98 7.79 14.77
N ALA A 582 -17.78 8.74 14.26
CA ALA A 582 -17.40 9.69 13.23
C ALA A 582 -17.84 11.11 13.63
N PHE A 583 -16.97 12.09 13.40
CA PHE A 583 -17.24 13.50 13.67
C PHE A 583 -16.52 14.38 12.65
N GLU A 584 -17.22 15.37 12.10
CA GLU A 584 -16.65 16.39 11.23
C GLU A 584 -17.25 17.77 11.50
N GLU A 585 -16.42 18.81 11.36
CA GLU A 585 -16.87 20.20 11.22
C GLU A 585 -16.85 20.59 9.73
N SER A 586 -17.91 21.28 9.27
CA SER A 586 -18.03 21.68 7.88
C SER A 586 -16.83 22.51 7.42
N PRO A 587 -16.20 22.19 6.28
CA PRO A 587 -15.12 23.02 5.73
C PRO A 587 -15.62 24.38 5.24
N GLN A 588 -16.94 24.56 5.07
CA GLN A 588 -17.54 25.77 4.50
C GLN A 588 -18.18 26.69 5.56
N THR A 589 -18.53 26.17 6.74
CA THR A 589 -19.30 26.92 7.74
C THR A 589 -18.87 26.56 9.15
N ALA A 590 -18.30 27.54 9.86
CA ALA A 590 -17.89 27.38 11.25
C ALA A 590 -19.07 27.03 12.16
N GLY A 591 -18.87 26.07 13.07
CA GLY A 591 -19.90 25.63 14.01
C GLY A 591 -21.01 24.77 13.41
N GLU A 592 -20.91 24.36 12.14
CA GLU A 592 -21.73 23.29 11.57
C GLU A 592 -21.04 21.94 11.82
N LEU A 593 -21.61 21.14 12.72
CA LEU A 593 -21.01 19.91 13.25
C LEU A 593 -21.86 18.70 12.92
N TRP A 594 -21.23 17.64 12.43
CA TRP A 594 -21.87 16.38 12.08
C TRP A 594 -21.30 15.25 12.91
N THR A 595 -22.17 14.35 13.39
CA THR A 595 -21.76 13.17 14.17
C THR A 595 -22.41 11.92 13.60
N GLY A 596 -21.69 10.79 13.71
CA GLY A 596 -22.14 9.46 13.37
C GLY A 596 -21.76 8.49 14.49
N SER A 597 -22.69 7.69 14.99
CA SER A 597 -22.41 6.74 16.07
C SER A 597 -22.15 5.32 15.56
N ASP A 598 -21.50 4.51 16.40
CA ASP A 598 -21.28 3.09 16.14
C ASP A 598 -22.57 2.25 16.18
N ASP A 599 -23.65 2.81 16.72
CA ASP A 599 -25.00 2.22 16.78
C ASP A 599 -26.02 2.83 15.80
N GLY A 600 -25.54 3.58 14.80
CA GLY A 600 -26.33 3.93 13.60
C GLY A 600 -27.11 5.23 13.68
N ARG A 601 -26.71 6.18 14.52
CA ARG A 601 -27.29 7.53 14.59
C ARG A 601 -26.45 8.54 13.84
N VAL A 602 -27.11 9.48 13.19
CA VAL A 602 -26.49 10.66 12.56
C VAL A 602 -27.15 11.92 13.11
N HIS A 603 -26.36 12.86 13.63
CA HIS A 603 -26.86 14.13 14.13
C HIS A 603 -26.11 15.32 13.53
N LEU A 604 -26.82 16.45 13.44
CA LEU A 604 -26.35 17.72 12.92
C LEU A 604 -26.59 18.83 13.95
N SER A 605 -25.56 19.65 14.19
CA SER A 605 -25.68 20.96 14.82
C SER A 605 -25.27 22.05 13.82
N ARG A 606 -25.98 23.18 13.81
CA ARG A 606 -25.66 24.33 12.94
C ARG A 606 -25.44 25.61 13.75
N ASP A 607 -25.33 25.49 15.06
CA ASP A 607 -25.21 26.59 16.01
C ASP A 607 -24.08 26.35 17.03
N ASN A 608 -23.01 25.68 16.57
CA ASN A 608 -21.81 25.35 17.32
C ASN A 608 -22.10 24.48 18.57
N GLY A 609 -22.95 23.47 18.41
CA GLY A 609 -23.28 22.48 19.42
C GLY A 609 -24.38 22.89 20.41
N LYS A 610 -25.02 24.05 20.26
CA LYS A 610 -26.09 24.45 21.20
C LYS A 610 -27.35 23.60 21.02
N THR A 611 -27.70 23.26 19.79
CA THR A 611 -28.80 22.36 19.46
C THR A 611 -28.35 21.28 18.47
N TRP A 612 -28.95 20.09 18.60
CA TRP A 612 -28.64 18.91 17.79
C TRP A 612 -29.92 18.30 17.22
N GLN A 613 -29.93 18.08 15.91
CA GLN A 613 -31.02 17.44 15.19
C GLN A 613 -30.62 16.02 14.79
N ASN A 614 -31.46 15.03 15.09
CA ASN A 614 -31.33 13.70 14.54
C ASN A 614 -31.76 13.70 13.07
N ILE A 615 -30.81 13.39 12.18
CA ILE A 615 -30.96 13.36 10.73
C ILE A 615 -30.68 11.97 10.16
N THR A 616 -30.83 10.93 10.98
CA THR A 616 -30.53 9.53 10.62
C THR A 616 -31.37 9.08 9.40
N PRO A 617 -30.76 8.46 8.36
CA PRO A 617 -31.52 7.85 7.26
C PRO A 617 -32.49 6.79 7.78
N SER A 618 -33.75 6.80 7.33
CA SER A 618 -34.76 5.85 7.81
C SER A 618 -34.48 4.39 7.42
N ASN A 619 -33.69 4.18 6.35
CA ASN A 619 -33.27 2.87 5.84
C ASN A 619 -31.83 2.51 6.22
N ILE A 620 -31.21 3.22 7.16
CA ILE A 620 -29.91 2.81 7.71
C ILE A 620 -30.06 1.44 8.38
N PRO A 621 -29.11 0.50 8.24
CA PRO A 621 -29.16 -0.75 8.99
C PRO A 621 -29.13 -0.45 10.49
N ALA A 622 -30.13 -0.92 11.23
CA ALA A 622 -30.18 -0.78 12.68
C ALA A 622 -28.93 -1.40 13.33
N ASP A 623 -28.37 -0.71 14.33
CA ASP A 623 -27.11 -1.08 14.99
C ASP A 623 -25.90 -1.15 14.01
N GLY A 624 -25.95 -0.42 12.88
CA GLY A 624 -24.82 -0.30 11.96
C GLY A 624 -23.86 0.81 12.37
N THR A 625 -22.56 0.58 12.26
CA THR A 625 -21.54 1.59 12.60
C THR A 625 -21.40 2.62 11.48
N VAL A 626 -21.67 3.89 11.77
CA VAL A 626 -21.32 5.01 10.90
C VAL A 626 -19.81 5.22 10.99
N ASN A 627 -19.06 4.56 10.11
CA ASN A 627 -17.59 4.51 10.20
C ASN A 627 -16.94 5.86 9.86
N MET A 628 -17.59 6.65 8.99
CA MET A 628 -17.08 7.94 8.53
C MET A 628 -18.18 8.85 7.94
N ILE A 629 -17.98 10.18 8.00
CA ILE A 629 -18.77 11.23 7.33
C ILE A 629 -17.86 12.09 6.43
N ASP A 630 -18.19 12.23 5.15
CA ASP A 630 -17.48 13.11 4.21
C ASP A 630 -18.35 14.33 3.89
N LEU A 631 -17.93 15.51 4.37
CA LEU A 631 -18.63 16.77 4.14
C LEU A 631 -18.14 17.41 2.84
N SER A 632 -19.05 17.62 1.91
CA SER A 632 -18.69 18.08 0.55
C SER A 632 -18.07 19.47 0.57
N THR A 633 -17.03 19.67 -0.24
CA THR A 633 -16.49 20.99 -0.57
C THR A 633 -17.28 21.70 -1.67
N HIS A 634 -18.22 21.00 -2.34
CA HIS A 634 -18.94 21.51 -3.51
C HIS A 634 -20.27 22.19 -3.18
N ALA A 635 -20.93 21.80 -2.09
CA ALA A 635 -22.22 22.36 -1.71
C ALA A 635 -22.48 22.24 -0.20
N PRO A 636 -22.96 23.30 0.47
CA PRO A 636 -23.43 23.23 1.85
C PRO A 636 -24.54 22.18 2.03
N GLY A 637 -24.53 21.48 3.16
CA GLY A 637 -25.53 20.46 3.49
C GLY A 637 -25.46 19.16 2.67
N ARG A 638 -24.46 19.02 1.80
CA ARG A 638 -24.17 17.77 1.10
C ARG A 638 -23.15 16.94 1.89
N ALA A 639 -23.48 15.68 2.14
CA ALA A 639 -22.61 14.75 2.86
C ALA A 639 -22.77 13.32 2.34
N LEU A 640 -21.68 12.57 2.38
CA LEU A 640 -21.65 11.12 2.19
C LEU A 640 -21.33 10.44 3.52
N ILE A 641 -21.91 9.27 3.77
CA ILE A 641 -21.55 8.43 4.92
C ILE A 641 -21.35 6.98 4.48
N ALA A 642 -20.37 6.30 5.09
CA ALA A 642 -20.18 4.86 4.96
C ALA A 642 -20.62 4.17 6.25
N VAL A 643 -21.40 3.09 6.11
CA VAL A 643 -21.94 2.32 7.24
C VAL A 643 -21.58 0.85 7.07
N HIS A 644 -21.18 0.17 8.13
CA HIS A 644 -20.93 -1.28 8.10
C HIS A 644 -21.57 -2.01 9.28
N LYS A 645 -21.91 -3.29 9.07
CA LYS A 645 -22.55 -4.16 10.07
C LYS A 645 -22.05 -5.61 10.00
N TYR A 646 -20.81 -5.79 9.55
CA TYR A 646 -20.23 -7.12 9.29
C TYR A 646 -20.10 -7.97 10.56
N ARG A 647 -19.94 -7.34 11.75
CA ARG A 647 -19.83 -8.04 13.03
C ARG A 647 -21.13 -8.67 13.50
N GLU A 648 -22.24 -8.35 12.85
CA GLU A 648 -23.54 -8.96 13.06
C GLU A 648 -23.92 -9.84 11.87
N ASN A 649 -22.91 -10.29 11.09
CA ASN A 649 -23.03 -11.15 9.92
C ASN A 649 -23.78 -10.49 8.73
N ASP A 650 -23.71 -9.16 8.61
CA ASP A 650 -24.21 -8.38 7.47
C ASP A 650 -23.07 -7.69 6.71
N PHE A 651 -22.66 -8.31 5.60
CA PHE A 651 -21.54 -7.86 4.78
C PHE A 651 -21.93 -6.89 3.66
N LYS A 652 -23.17 -6.39 3.66
CA LYS A 652 -23.66 -5.50 2.59
C LYS A 652 -22.91 -4.16 2.56
N PRO A 653 -22.65 -3.62 1.35
CA PRO A 653 -22.13 -2.27 1.21
C PRO A 653 -23.24 -1.24 1.48
N TYR A 654 -22.97 -0.27 2.36
CA TYR A 654 -23.87 0.86 2.61
C TYR A 654 -23.14 2.20 2.44
N ILE A 655 -23.54 2.94 1.41
CA ILE A 655 -23.11 4.33 1.19
C ILE A 655 -24.36 5.18 1.07
N PHE A 656 -24.51 6.21 1.92
CA PHE A 656 -25.64 7.14 1.83
C PHE A 656 -25.16 8.53 1.41
N LEU A 657 -25.98 9.21 0.61
CA LEU A 657 -25.80 10.60 0.19
C LEU A 657 -26.98 11.45 0.64
N THR A 658 -26.70 12.62 1.19
CA THR A 658 -27.66 13.71 1.34
C THR A 658 -27.17 14.96 0.61
N ASN A 659 -28.11 15.79 0.17
CA ASN A 659 -27.84 17.10 -0.45
C ASN A 659 -28.54 18.25 0.30
N ASN A 660 -29.17 17.97 1.43
CA ASN A 660 -30.08 18.88 2.11
C ASN A 660 -30.03 18.71 3.63
N TYR A 661 -28.82 18.68 4.19
CA TYR A 661 -28.60 18.63 5.63
C TYR A 661 -29.25 17.41 6.30
N GLY A 662 -29.32 16.28 5.58
CA GLY A 662 -29.90 15.03 6.09
C GLY A 662 -31.43 15.00 6.18
N GLN A 663 -32.14 15.98 5.60
CA GLN A 663 -33.61 15.93 5.48
C GLN A 663 -34.07 14.75 4.63
N SER A 664 -33.27 14.37 3.63
CA SER A 664 -33.47 13.16 2.83
C SER A 664 -32.14 12.50 2.50
N TRP A 665 -32.17 11.18 2.37
CA TRP A 665 -31.00 10.36 2.06
C TRP A 665 -31.28 9.42 0.89
N THR A 666 -30.25 9.19 0.08
CA THR A 666 -30.25 8.20 -1.00
C THR A 666 -29.19 7.15 -0.70
N LEU A 667 -29.56 5.87 -0.74
CA LEU A 667 -28.61 4.77 -0.68
C LEU A 667 -27.99 4.59 -2.07
N LEU A 668 -26.66 4.67 -2.16
CA LEU A 668 -25.88 4.60 -3.41
C LEU A 668 -25.38 3.18 -3.74
N THR A 669 -25.78 2.19 -2.95
CA THR A 669 -25.32 0.80 -3.09
C THR A 669 -26.49 -0.15 -3.01
N ASP A 670 -26.54 -1.11 -3.93
CA ASP A 670 -27.56 -2.16 -3.95
C ASP A 670 -26.96 -3.58 -4.04
N GLY A 671 -25.62 -3.68 -3.98
CA GLY A 671 -24.85 -4.92 -4.13
C GLY A 671 -24.77 -5.43 -5.58
N LYS A 672 -25.26 -4.66 -6.56
CA LYS A 672 -25.36 -5.02 -7.98
C LYS A 672 -24.87 -3.91 -8.92
N ASN A 673 -24.79 -2.67 -8.45
CA ASN A 673 -24.35 -1.50 -9.20
C ASN A 673 -22.82 -1.34 -9.26
N GLY A 674 -22.06 -2.43 -9.08
CA GLY A 674 -20.61 -2.48 -9.18
C GLY A 674 -19.94 -3.07 -7.95
N ILE A 675 -20.21 -2.51 -6.76
CA ILE A 675 -19.70 -3.05 -5.49
C ILE A 675 -20.51 -4.31 -5.12
N PRO A 676 -19.87 -5.48 -4.93
CA PRO A 676 -20.55 -6.71 -4.56
C PRO A 676 -21.27 -6.64 -3.21
N ALA A 677 -22.33 -7.44 -3.05
CA ALA A 677 -23.17 -7.49 -1.86
C ALA A 677 -22.45 -7.98 -0.59
N ASP A 678 -21.27 -8.55 -0.70
CA ASP A 678 -20.41 -9.05 0.38
C ASP A 678 -19.13 -8.21 0.58
N HIS A 679 -19.02 -7.08 -0.12
CA HIS A 679 -17.89 -6.14 -0.01
C HIS A 679 -18.31 -4.92 0.79
N TYR A 680 -18.42 -5.06 2.12
CA TYR A 680 -18.79 -3.94 2.98
C TYR A 680 -17.81 -2.76 2.84
N VAL A 681 -18.36 -1.55 2.92
CA VAL A 681 -17.64 -0.29 2.70
C VAL A 681 -17.18 0.26 4.04
N LYS A 682 -15.91 0.63 4.14
CA LYS A 682 -15.35 1.33 5.30
C LYS A 682 -15.31 2.84 5.06
N VAL A 683 -15.02 3.27 3.83
CA VAL A 683 -14.76 4.67 3.55
C VAL A 683 -15.31 5.09 2.19
N VAL A 684 -15.84 6.30 2.10
CA VAL A 684 -16.23 6.95 0.84
C VAL A 684 -15.73 8.40 0.85
N ARG A 685 -15.25 8.90 -0.28
CA ARG A 685 -14.83 10.30 -0.47
C ARG A 685 -15.34 10.85 -1.78
N GLU A 686 -15.84 12.07 -1.75
CA GLU A 686 -16.05 12.89 -2.94
C GLU A 686 -14.74 13.56 -3.36
N ASP A 687 -14.44 13.53 -4.66
CA ASP A 687 -13.28 14.25 -5.18
C ASP A 687 -13.49 15.77 -5.01
N PRO A 688 -12.60 16.49 -4.31
CA PRO A 688 -12.79 17.91 -4.02
C PRO A 688 -12.73 18.79 -5.27
N SER A 689 -12.26 18.26 -6.41
CA SER A 689 -12.14 18.98 -7.67
C SER A 689 -13.20 18.61 -8.71
N ARG A 690 -13.92 17.50 -8.53
CA ARG A 690 -15.01 17.10 -9.42
C ARG A 690 -16.19 16.53 -8.64
N LYS A 691 -17.25 17.33 -8.51
CA LYS A 691 -18.52 16.88 -7.94
C LYS A 691 -19.03 15.61 -8.65
N GLY A 692 -19.48 14.63 -7.86
CA GLY A 692 -20.00 13.35 -8.36
C GLY A 692 -18.96 12.34 -8.82
N LEU A 693 -17.65 12.66 -8.76
CA LEU A 693 -16.59 11.66 -8.79
C LEU A 693 -16.36 11.17 -7.37
N LEU A 694 -16.64 9.89 -7.11
CA LEU A 694 -16.57 9.29 -5.78
C LEU A 694 -15.55 8.15 -5.77
N TYR A 695 -14.84 8.00 -4.66
CA TYR A 695 -13.98 6.86 -4.37
C TYR A 695 -14.54 6.13 -3.14
N ALA A 696 -14.55 4.80 -3.16
CA ALA A 696 -14.95 3.98 -2.02
C ALA A 696 -13.90 2.93 -1.70
N GLY A 697 -13.60 2.76 -0.43
CA GLY A 697 -12.72 1.72 0.11
C GLY A 697 -13.53 0.66 0.84
N THR A 698 -13.29 -0.59 0.46
CA THR A 698 -13.95 -1.78 1.03
C THR A 698 -12.93 -2.64 1.78
N GLU A 699 -13.40 -3.73 2.39
CA GLU A 699 -12.53 -4.78 2.94
C GLU A 699 -11.58 -5.38 1.90
N TYR A 700 -11.92 -5.34 0.62
CA TYR A 700 -11.20 -6.05 -0.44
C TYR A 700 -10.58 -5.14 -1.51
N GLY A 701 -10.59 -3.82 -1.31
CA GLY A 701 -9.95 -2.88 -2.24
C GLY A 701 -10.76 -1.61 -2.54
N VAL A 702 -10.39 -0.94 -3.63
CA VAL A 702 -10.87 0.41 -4.00
C VAL A 702 -11.83 0.37 -5.19
N TRP A 703 -12.85 1.22 -5.14
CA TRP A 703 -13.85 1.42 -6.18
C TRP A 703 -13.97 2.90 -6.54
N VAL A 704 -14.35 3.18 -7.78
CA VAL A 704 -14.61 4.53 -8.29
C VAL A 704 -15.99 4.61 -8.93
N SER A 705 -16.67 5.73 -8.73
CA SER A 705 -17.89 6.09 -9.46
C SER A 705 -17.71 7.44 -10.14
N PHE A 706 -18.06 7.50 -11.42
CA PHE A 706 -17.98 8.73 -12.23
C PHE A 706 -19.32 9.46 -12.33
N ASP A 707 -20.38 8.91 -11.72
CA ASP A 707 -21.78 9.31 -11.91
C ASP A 707 -22.57 9.37 -10.58
N GLU A 708 -21.91 9.84 -9.52
CA GLU A 708 -22.50 10.06 -8.19
C GLU A 708 -23.00 8.76 -7.52
N GLY A 709 -22.25 7.68 -7.70
CA GLY A 709 -22.52 6.39 -7.06
C GLY A 709 -23.63 5.58 -7.74
N LYS A 710 -24.12 5.99 -8.93
CA LYS A 710 -25.08 5.18 -9.69
C LYS A 710 -24.43 3.89 -10.20
N ASN A 711 -23.19 3.99 -10.69
CA ASN A 711 -22.37 2.86 -11.10
C ASN A 711 -20.98 2.96 -10.47
N TRP A 712 -20.50 1.84 -9.93
CA TRP A 712 -19.18 1.67 -9.35
C TRP A 712 -18.34 0.73 -10.21
N GLN A 713 -17.03 0.97 -10.25
CA GLN A 713 -16.09 0.15 -10.99
C GLN A 713 -14.86 -0.16 -10.12
N PRO A 714 -14.26 -1.36 -10.24
CA PRO A 714 -13.03 -1.68 -9.54
C PRO A 714 -11.92 -0.70 -9.92
N PHE A 715 -11.19 -0.19 -8.94
CA PHE A 715 -10.13 0.80 -9.10
C PHE A 715 -8.81 0.30 -8.48
N GLN A 716 -8.51 -0.97 -8.73
CA GLN A 716 -7.46 -1.72 -8.02
C GLN A 716 -6.05 -1.53 -8.60
N PHE A 717 -5.89 -1.59 -9.92
CA PHE A 717 -4.58 -1.56 -10.61
C PHE A 717 -3.55 -2.52 -9.98
N ASN A 718 -2.41 -2.00 -9.51
CA ASN A 718 -1.36 -2.75 -8.82
C ASN A 718 -1.45 -2.70 -7.29
N LEU A 719 -2.52 -2.15 -6.72
CA LEU A 719 -2.76 -2.23 -5.29
C LEU A 719 -3.05 -3.70 -4.92
N PRO A 720 -2.46 -4.27 -3.87
CA PRO A 720 -2.76 -5.64 -3.46
C PRO A 720 -4.20 -5.75 -2.93
N PRO A 721 -4.82 -6.94 -2.95
CA PRO A 721 -6.09 -7.18 -2.27
C PRO A 721 -5.92 -6.92 -0.78
N VAL A 722 -6.48 -5.83 -0.27
CA VAL A 722 -6.28 -5.38 1.12
C VAL A 722 -7.45 -4.51 1.59
N SER A 723 -7.73 -4.55 2.89
CA SER A 723 -8.68 -3.65 3.53
C SER A 723 -8.21 -2.19 3.44
N ILE A 724 -9.08 -1.35 2.90
CA ILE A 724 -8.88 0.10 2.87
C ILE A 724 -9.51 0.71 4.11
N ALA A 725 -8.67 1.04 5.09
CA ALA A 725 -9.13 1.57 6.37
C ALA A 725 -9.63 3.02 6.24
N ASP A 726 -8.92 3.84 5.46
CA ASP A 726 -9.29 5.22 5.20
C ASP A 726 -8.62 5.75 3.91
N MET A 727 -9.14 6.87 3.37
CA MET A 727 -8.60 7.50 2.18
C MET A 727 -8.88 9.01 2.14
N ALA A 728 -8.08 9.74 1.37
CA ALA A 728 -8.27 11.16 1.11
C ALA A 728 -7.67 11.58 -0.24
N VAL A 729 -8.19 12.66 -0.82
CA VAL A 729 -7.60 13.31 -2.00
C VAL A 729 -6.83 14.56 -1.56
N LYS A 730 -5.55 14.63 -1.89
CA LYS A 730 -4.67 15.76 -1.55
C LYS A 730 -3.76 16.07 -2.72
N GLU A 731 -3.71 17.33 -3.16
CA GLU A 731 -2.83 17.75 -4.28
C GLU A 731 -2.99 16.90 -5.56
N LYS A 732 -4.24 16.46 -5.84
CA LYS A 732 -4.60 15.53 -6.92
C LYS A 732 -4.04 14.12 -6.75
N ASP A 733 -3.51 13.76 -5.61
CA ASP A 733 -3.17 12.38 -5.28
C ASP A 733 -4.33 11.73 -4.53
N LEU A 734 -4.64 10.46 -4.83
CA LEU A 734 -5.52 9.64 -3.98
C LEU A 734 -4.63 8.86 -3.00
N VAL A 735 -4.75 9.18 -1.72
CA VAL A 735 -3.94 8.63 -0.64
C VAL A 735 -4.74 7.61 0.16
N LEU A 736 -4.14 6.46 0.43
CA LEU A 736 -4.78 5.33 1.10
C LEU A 736 -4.01 4.92 2.36
N ALA A 737 -4.72 4.70 3.45
CA ALA A 737 -4.25 3.90 4.59
C ALA A 737 -4.87 2.51 4.51
N THR A 738 -4.03 1.48 4.54
CA THR A 738 -4.48 0.08 4.48
C THR A 738 -4.32 -0.61 5.82
N HIS A 739 -5.20 -1.58 6.10
CA HIS A 739 -5.09 -2.42 7.29
C HIS A 739 -4.23 -3.65 6.97
N GLY A 740 -2.92 -3.46 6.82
CA GLY A 740 -1.95 -4.56 6.68
C GLY A 740 -1.00 -4.46 5.48
N ARG A 741 -1.01 -3.37 4.69
CA ARG A 741 -0.05 -3.13 3.58
C ARG A 741 0.49 -1.70 3.55
N GLY A 742 0.44 -0.98 4.68
CA GLY A 742 0.96 0.39 4.80
C GLY A 742 0.21 1.45 4.00
N PHE A 743 0.89 2.57 3.72
CA PHE A 743 0.33 3.67 2.93
C PHE A 743 0.58 3.50 1.45
N TRP A 744 -0.39 3.91 0.63
CA TRP A 744 -0.30 3.91 -0.83
C TRP A 744 -0.78 5.24 -1.39
N ILE A 745 -0.18 5.66 -2.51
CA ILE A 745 -0.59 6.85 -3.25
C ILE A 745 -0.81 6.50 -4.71
N LEU A 746 -1.95 6.89 -5.28
CA LEU A 746 -2.13 7.00 -6.72
C LEU A 746 -1.78 8.43 -7.11
N ASP A 747 -0.63 8.61 -7.76
CA ASP A 747 -0.17 9.94 -8.16
C ASP A 747 -1.00 10.49 -9.32
N ASP A 748 -1.57 11.67 -9.11
CA ASP A 748 -2.30 12.47 -10.10
C ASP A 748 -3.58 11.84 -10.71
N VAL A 749 -4.70 12.00 -10.01
CA VAL A 749 -6.07 11.66 -10.46
C VAL A 749 -6.68 12.69 -11.41
N SER A 750 -5.95 13.75 -11.81
CA SER A 750 -6.48 14.80 -12.70
C SER A 750 -7.11 14.29 -14.01
N PRO A 751 -6.64 13.20 -14.66
CA PRO A 751 -7.32 12.65 -15.83
C PRO A 751 -8.80 12.31 -15.54
N LEU A 752 -9.11 11.79 -14.35
CA LEU A 752 -10.47 11.41 -13.95
C LEU A 752 -11.44 12.59 -13.89
N HIS A 753 -10.91 13.82 -13.80
CA HIS A 753 -11.70 15.06 -13.74
C HIS A 753 -12.29 15.44 -15.10
N SER A 754 -11.78 14.88 -16.20
CA SER A 754 -12.17 15.27 -17.57
C SER A 754 -12.55 14.10 -18.48
N ILE A 755 -12.26 12.86 -18.09
CA ILE A 755 -12.46 11.69 -18.96
C ILE A 755 -13.92 11.45 -19.45
N PRO A 756 -14.99 11.62 -18.66
CA PRO A 756 -16.34 11.31 -19.14
C PRO A 756 -16.79 12.15 -20.35
N THR A 757 -16.17 13.32 -20.57
CA THR A 757 -16.53 14.26 -21.64
C THR A 757 -15.48 14.36 -22.77
N THR A 758 -14.26 13.84 -22.59
CA THR A 758 -13.11 14.20 -23.47
C THR A 758 -12.58 13.06 -24.36
N VAL A 759 -13.03 11.80 -24.17
CA VAL A 759 -12.49 10.63 -24.91
C VAL A 759 -13.23 10.36 -26.23
N GLN A 760 -13.59 11.42 -26.95
CA GLN A 760 -14.22 11.29 -28.28
C GLN A 760 -13.19 11.11 -29.39
N ALA A 761 -12.03 11.79 -29.28
CA ALA A 761 -10.92 11.72 -30.24
C ALA A 761 -10.17 10.37 -30.22
N GLU A 762 -9.45 10.04 -31.30
CA GLU A 762 -8.58 8.84 -31.33
C GLU A 762 -7.44 8.92 -30.31
N VAL A 763 -6.92 10.13 -30.08
CA VAL A 763 -5.88 10.43 -29.11
C VAL A 763 -6.29 11.69 -28.34
N THR A 764 -6.11 11.71 -27.02
CA THR A 764 -6.43 12.87 -26.16
C THR A 764 -5.27 13.18 -25.22
N LEU A 765 -4.78 14.43 -25.19
CA LEU A 765 -3.83 14.91 -24.19
C LEU A 765 -4.56 15.58 -23.03
N PHE A 766 -4.36 15.09 -21.80
CA PHE A 766 -4.93 15.72 -20.61
C PHE A 766 -4.05 16.87 -20.13
N LYS A 767 -4.68 17.90 -19.55
CA LYS A 767 -3.96 18.98 -18.87
C LYS A 767 -3.18 18.38 -17.69
N PRO A 768 -1.84 18.49 -17.66
CA PRO A 768 -1.05 18.02 -16.53
C PRO A 768 -1.28 18.92 -15.30
N ARG A 769 -1.08 18.36 -14.10
CA ARG A 769 -0.91 19.18 -12.90
C ARG A 769 0.42 19.94 -12.94
N ASP A 770 0.57 20.93 -12.06
CA ASP A 770 1.84 21.63 -11.88
C ASP A 770 2.95 20.64 -11.47
N ALA A 771 4.15 20.86 -11.99
CA ALA A 771 5.33 20.08 -11.67
C ALA A 771 6.32 20.91 -10.83
N TYR A 772 7.26 20.22 -10.17
CA TYR A 772 8.28 20.89 -9.35
C TYR A 772 9.67 20.49 -9.81
N ARG A 773 10.57 21.47 -9.97
CA ARG A 773 12.01 21.25 -9.95
C ARG A 773 12.44 21.09 -8.50
N ASN A 774 13.03 19.95 -8.16
CA ASN A 774 13.39 19.58 -6.78
C ASN A 774 14.64 18.66 -6.74
N GLN A 775 15.04 18.26 -5.52
CA GLN A 775 16.20 17.41 -5.24
C GLN A 775 15.81 16.09 -4.53
N PHE A 776 14.63 15.51 -4.81
CA PHE A 776 14.20 14.24 -4.18
C PHE A 776 14.82 12.96 -4.81
N SER A 777 15.88 13.08 -5.62
CA SER A 777 16.54 11.96 -6.30
C SER A 777 17.63 11.31 -5.44
N GLY A 778 17.73 9.96 -5.44
CA GLY A 778 18.84 9.23 -4.82
C GLY A 778 18.66 7.71 -4.77
N PHE A 779 19.69 7.01 -4.27
CA PHE A 779 19.75 5.54 -4.19
C PHE A 779 18.80 4.97 -3.13
N ARG A 780 18.33 3.73 -3.33
CA ARG A 780 17.37 3.05 -2.45
C ARG A 780 17.91 1.72 -1.97
N GLY A 781 17.80 1.47 -0.66
CA GLY A 781 18.04 0.15 -0.06
C GLY A 781 16.81 -0.76 -0.16
N ALA A 782 16.99 -2.02 0.25
CA ALA A 782 15.88 -2.97 0.39
C ALA A 782 14.82 -2.44 1.36
N GLY A 783 13.54 -2.63 1.05
CA GLY A 783 12.41 -2.14 1.86
C GLY A 783 12.12 -0.64 1.73
N ALA A 784 12.82 0.09 0.85
CA ALA A 784 12.49 1.48 0.54
C ALA A 784 11.10 1.59 -0.13
N PRO A 785 10.37 2.68 0.12
CA PRO A 785 9.16 3.03 -0.63
C PRO A 785 9.39 3.01 -2.15
N ASP A 786 8.30 3.00 -2.91
CA ASP A 786 8.32 3.21 -4.36
C ASP A 786 8.64 4.67 -4.72
N ARG A 787 9.17 4.91 -5.92
CA ARG A 787 9.60 6.26 -6.34
C ARG A 787 8.39 7.11 -6.70
N ALA A 788 8.24 8.25 -6.02
CA ALA A 788 7.34 9.30 -6.47
C ALA A 788 7.91 9.93 -7.75
N PRO A 789 7.07 10.32 -8.73
CA PRO A 789 7.52 11.05 -9.91
C PRO A 789 8.27 12.32 -9.49
N ASN A 790 9.52 12.48 -9.97
CA ASN A 790 10.37 13.60 -9.56
C ASN A 790 9.94 14.91 -10.23
N GLY A 791 9.40 14.84 -11.44
CA GLY A 791 9.02 16.02 -12.21
C GLY A 791 7.56 16.05 -12.59
N ALA A 792 7.28 16.27 -13.88
CA ALA A 792 5.95 16.34 -14.42
C ALA A 792 5.43 14.96 -14.84
N VAL A 793 4.14 14.72 -14.64
CA VAL A 793 3.44 13.51 -15.12
C VAL A 793 2.49 13.93 -16.22
N PHE A 794 2.60 13.30 -17.38
CA PHE A 794 1.75 13.54 -18.53
C PHE A 794 0.85 12.35 -18.75
N HIS A 795 -0.44 12.63 -18.91
CA HIS A 795 -1.45 11.65 -19.19
C HIS A 795 -2.02 11.87 -20.58
N TYR A 796 -2.15 10.80 -21.36
CA TYR A 796 -2.79 10.82 -22.67
C TYR A 796 -3.58 9.54 -22.90
N PHE A 797 -4.71 9.63 -23.59
CA PHE A 797 -5.58 8.51 -23.89
C PHE A 797 -5.47 8.10 -25.34
N ILE A 798 -5.43 6.80 -25.61
CA ILE A 798 -5.42 6.21 -26.95
C ILE A 798 -6.68 5.35 -27.08
N LYS A 799 -7.64 5.76 -27.92
CA LYS A 799 -8.95 5.12 -28.01
C LYS A 799 -8.90 3.73 -28.64
N ASN A 800 -8.11 3.60 -29.70
CA ASN A 800 -7.96 2.38 -30.49
C ASN A 800 -6.49 2.15 -30.79
N LYS A 801 -6.12 0.91 -31.12
CA LYS A 801 -4.75 0.57 -31.53
C LYS A 801 -4.33 1.46 -32.70
N ILE A 802 -3.19 2.12 -32.57
CA ILE A 802 -2.63 2.99 -33.60
C ILE A 802 -1.80 2.13 -34.57
N ALA A 803 -1.92 2.41 -35.87
CA ALA A 803 -1.13 1.74 -36.89
C ALA A 803 0.33 2.23 -36.86
N ASP A 804 1.29 1.33 -37.06
CA ASP A 804 2.73 1.61 -36.94
C ASP A 804 3.22 2.69 -37.93
N THR A 805 2.46 2.94 -39.00
CA THR A 805 2.75 3.96 -40.02
C THR A 805 2.38 5.39 -39.59
N ALA A 806 1.56 5.57 -38.54
CA ALA A 806 1.12 6.87 -38.05
C ALA A 806 1.70 7.16 -36.65
N ALA A 807 2.81 7.91 -36.60
CA ALA A 807 3.46 8.24 -35.34
C ALA A 807 2.63 9.19 -34.48
N VAL A 808 2.48 8.88 -33.19
CA VAL A 808 2.08 9.83 -32.15
C VAL A 808 3.32 10.50 -31.62
N LYS A 809 3.33 11.82 -31.55
CA LYS A 809 4.45 12.60 -31.02
C LYS A 809 4.01 13.48 -29.88
N LEU A 810 4.77 13.51 -28.79
CA LEU A 810 4.60 14.45 -27.69
C LEU A 810 5.87 15.31 -27.56
N SER A 811 5.72 16.62 -27.72
CA SER A 811 6.81 17.58 -27.64
C SER A 811 6.69 18.44 -26.39
N ILE A 812 7.81 18.68 -25.71
CA ILE A 812 7.93 19.64 -24.61
C ILE A 812 8.59 20.90 -25.15
N ILE A 813 7.91 22.03 -24.99
CA ILE A 813 8.37 23.35 -25.40
C ILE A 813 8.70 24.17 -24.16
N ASP A 814 9.90 24.75 -24.13
CA ASP A 814 10.36 25.61 -23.04
C ASP A 814 9.66 26.98 -23.04
N PRO A 815 9.84 27.80 -21.99
CA PRO A 815 9.24 29.14 -21.92
C PRO A 815 9.70 30.08 -23.06
N GLN A 816 10.81 29.78 -23.72
CA GLN A 816 11.36 30.55 -24.85
C GLN A 816 10.79 30.08 -26.21
N GLY A 817 9.93 29.06 -26.23
CA GLY A 817 9.32 28.54 -27.45
C GLY A 817 10.17 27.50 -28.19
N LYS A 818 11.28 27.04 -27.61
CA LYS A 818 12.14 26.01 -28.21
C LYS A 818 11.62 24.62 -27.83
N VAL A 819 11.57 23.72 -28.81
CA VAL A 819 11.31 22.29 -28.56
C VAL A 819 12.54 21.69 -27.89
N ARG A 820 12.38 21.14 -26.68
CA ARG A 820 13.47 20.57 -25.88
C ARG A 820 13.47 19.06 -25.85
N LYS A 821 12.30 18.45 -25.92
CA LYS A 821 12.18 17.00 -25.84
C LYS A 821 11.04 16.53 -26.71
N VAL A 822 11.26 15.44 -27.45
CA VAL A 822 10.26 14.82 -28.32
C VAL A 822 10.19 13.34 -28.01
N TYR A 823 9.00 12.88 -27.65
CA TYR A 823 8.67 11.47 -27.54
C TYR A 823 7.88 11.05 -28.77
N SER A 824 8.15 9.89 -29.33
CA SER A 824 7.49 9.38 -30.53
C SER A 824 7.20 7.89 -30.42
N SER A 825 6.04 7.46 -30.93
CA SER A 825 5.72 6.03 -31.05
C SER A 825 6.52 5.33 -32.15
N ASN A 826 7.18 6.11 -33.01
CA ASN A 826 8.17 5.67 -34.00
C ASN A 826 9.37 6.64 -33.91
N PRO A 827 10.27 6.45 -32.92
CA PRO A 827 11.34 7.40 -32.64
C PRO A 827 12.38 7.41 -33.74
N LYS A 828 12.82 8.61 -34.11
CA LYS A 828 14.03 8.85 -34.91
C LYS A 828 15.20 9.20 -33.98
N ASP A 829 16.41 9.33 -34.52
CA ASP A 829 17.59 9.75 -33.76
C ASP A 829 17.29 11.01 -32.92
N GLY A 830 17.61 10.93 -31.62
CA GLY A 830 17.35 12.00 -30.64
C GLY A 830 15.93 12.05 -30.06
N GLN A 831 15.03 11.13 -30.45
CA GLN A 831 13.67 11.03 -29.88
C GLN A 831 13.56 9.87 -28.90
N GLU A 832 12.77 10.06 -27.84
CA GLU A 832 12.47 9.00 -26.88
C GLU A 832 11.19 8.24 -27.26
N VAL A 833 11.06 7.01 -26.76
CA VAL A 833 9.89 6.17 -27.04
C VAL A 833 8.66 6.74 -26.34
N LEU A 834 7.57 6.91 -27.10
CA LEU A 834 6.23 7.15 -26.57
C LEU A 834 5.41 5.85 -26.67
N ARG A 835 4.93 5.34 -25.52
CA ARG A 835 4.05 4.17 -25.51
C ARG A 835 2.67 4.55 -26.06
N THR A 836 2.01 3.64 -26.77
CA THR A 836 0.68 3.89 -27.37
C THR A 836 -0.28 2.74 -27.08
N GLN A 837 -0.32 2.31 -25.81
CA GLN A 837 -1.26 1.26 -25.39
C GLN A 837 -2.69 1.79 -25.46
N VAL A 838 -3.66 0.93 -25.82
CA VAL A 838 -5.07 1.33 -25.81
C VAL A 838 -5.49 1.65 -24.37
N GLY A 839 -6.16 2.78 -24.18
CA GLY A 839 -6.49 3.34 -22.87
C GLY A 839 -5.60 4.52 -22.46
N LEU A 840 -5.60 4.81 -21.17
CA LEU A 840 -4.78 5.84 -20.55
C LEU A 840 -3.32 5.37 -20.50
N ASN A 841 -2.43 6.24 -20.96
CA ASN A 841 -1.00 6.10 -20.86
C ASN A 841 -0.44 7.22 -19.97
N ARG A 842 0.71 6.94 -19.36
CA ARG A 842 1.42 7.83 -18.45
C ARG A 842 2.86 7.95 -18.90
N LEU A 843 3.38 9.17 -18.88
CA LEU A 843 4.78 9.49 -19.17
C LEU A 843 5.31 10.43 -18.09
N GLU A 844 6.51 10.17 -17.58
CA GLU A 844 7.18 11.03 -16.63
C GLU A 844 8.26 11.86 -17.32
N TRP A 845 8.32 13.15 -16.99
CA TRP A 845 9.41 14.02 -17.36
C TRP A 845 10.08 14.56 -16.11
N ASP A 846 11.32 14.18 -15.86
CA ASP A 846 12.11 14.57 -14.67
C ASP A 846 12.51 16.07 -14.65
N VAL A 847 11.89 16.91 -15.48
CA VAL A 847 12.14 18.36 -15.57
C VAL A 847 13.59 18.62 -15.98
N THR A 848 14.03 17.91 -17.01
CA THR A 848 15.39 18.01 -17.57
C THR A 848 15.39 18.07 -19.11
N TYR A 849 16.43 18.66 -19.69
CA TYR A 849 16.69 18.75 -21.13
C TYR A 849 17.89 17.87 -21.53
N GLU A 850 18.24 17.84 -22.82
CA GLU A 850 19.38 17.04 -23.27
C GLU A 850 20.68 17.40 -22.53
N GLY A 851 21.41 16.38 -22.09
CA GLY A 851 22.75 16.51 -21.51
C GLY A 851 23.83 16.67 -22.59
N PRO A 852 25.11 16.74 -22.20
CA PRO A 852 26.23 16.84 -23.14
C PRO A 852 26.43 15.54 -23.94
N GLU A 853 26.98 15.66 -25.15
CA GLU A 853 27.20 14.56 -26.09
C GLU A 853 28.64 14.03 -25.95
N ALA A 854 28.83 13.05 -25.07
CA ALA A 854 30.11 12.37 -24.92
C ALA A 854 30.34 11.32 -26.01
N LEU A 855 31.60 11.08 -26.35
CA LEU A 855 31.98 9.95 -27.20
C LEU A 855 31.76 8.63 -26.46
N SER A 856 31.33 7.60 -27.18
CA SER A 856 31.19 6.26 -26.61
C SER A 856 32.51 5.79 -25.99
N GLY A 857 32.43 5.28 -24.76
CA GLY A 857 33.59 4.79 -23.99
C GLY A 857 34.39 5.86 -23.24
N ALA A 858 34.07 7.16 -23.37
CA ALA A 858 34.72 8.20 -22.58
C ALA A 858 34.48 7.99 -21.07
N GLN A 859 35.53 8.12 -20.26
CA GLN A 859 35.51 7.95 -18.81
C GLN A 859 35.77 9.28 -18.14
N PHE A 860 35.02 9.58 -17.08
CA PHE A 860 35.12 10.83 -16.34
C PHE A 860 35.27 10.58 -14.84
N SER A 861 36.06 11.42 -14.18
CA SER A 861 36.24 11.39 -12.74
C SER A 861 35.28 12.35 -12.06
N LEU A 862 34.51 11.86 -11.09
CA LEU A 862 33.63 12.69 -10.26
C LEU A 862 32.66 13.60 -11.05
N ALA A 863 32.37 13.26 -12.30
CA ALA A 863 31.52 14.04 -13.18
C ALA A 863 30.27 13.25 -13.57
N ASP A 864 29.11 13.86 -13.35
CA ASP A 864 27.83 13.40 -13.87
C ASP A 864 27.47 14.18 -15.14
N MET A 865 27.48 13.48 -16.28
CA MET A 865 27.12 13.99 -17.60
C MET A 865 25.62 13.86 -17.90
N GLY A 866 24.82 13.76 -16.85
CA GLY A 866 23.37 13.69 -16.90
C GLY A 866 22.71 14.91 -17.55
N ALA A 867 21.38 14.82 -17.66
CA ALA A 867 20.52 15.79 -18.31
C ALA A 867 20.61 17.20 -17.67
N VAL A 868 20.49 18.26 -18.48
CA VAL A 868 20.50 19.65 -17.99
C VAL A 868 19.21 19.92 -17.23
N LYS A 869 19.26 20.51 -16.04
CA LYS A 869 18.03 20.84 -15.30
C LYS A 869 17.21 21.93 -16.02
N ALA A 870 15.91 21.68 -16.19
CA ALA A 870 15.03 22.65 -16.84
C ALA A 870 14.75 23.84 -15.90
N MET A 871 14.50 25.02 -16.47
CA MET A 871 14.13 26.21 -15.71
C MET A 871 12.69 26.10 -15.19
N PRO A 872 12.36 26.62 -13.99
CA PRO A 872 10.98 26.89 -13.63
C PRO A 872 10.32 27.85 -14.64
N GLY A 873 9.01 27.76 -14.79
CA GLY A 873 8.23 28.61 -15.67
C GLY A 873 7.20 27.87 -16.54
N GLN A 874 6.61 28.62 -17.46
CA GLN A 874 5.52 28.15 -18.31
C GLN A 874 6.06 27.37 -19.51
N HIS A 875 5.88 26.05 -19.47
CA HIS A 875 6.13 25.15 -20.59
C HIS A 875 4.84 24.86 -21.35
N LYS A 876 4.97 24.28 -22.54
CA LYS A 876 3.85 23.77 -23.32
C LYS A 876 4.10 22.32 -23.72
N LEU A 877 3.05 21.51 -23.66
CA LEU A 877 3.02 20.17 -24.23
C LEU A 877 2.24 20.21 -25.52
N ILE A 878 2.81 19.65 -26.59
CA ILE A 878 2.11 19.49 -27.88
C ILE A 878 2.06 18.00 -28.20
N LEU A 879 0.86 17.43 -28.23
CA LEU A 879 0.61 16.09 -28.74
C LEU A 879 0.13 16.18 -30.18
N GLU A 880 0.84 15.53 -31.10
CA GLU A 880 0.54 15.50 -32.53
C GLU A 880 0.24 14.08 -33.00
N TYR A 881 -0.86 13.93 -33.73
CA TYR A 881 -1.24 12.67 -34.39
C TYR A 881 -2.07 12.96 -35.66
N ARG A 882 -1.63 12.41 -36.80
CA ARG A 882 -2.23 12.63 -38.14
C ARG A 882 -2.47 14.11 -38.49
N GLY A 883 -1.53 14.98 -38.11
CA GLY A 883 -1.61 16.42 -38.36
C GLY A 883 -2.49 17.21 -37.36
N ASN A 884 -3.26 16.52 -36.50
CA ASN A 884 -3.99 17.18 -35.42
C ASN A 884 -3.04 17.44 -34.24
N LYS A 885 -3.06 18.66 -33.73
CA LYS A 885 -2.26 19.09 -32.56
C LYS A 885 -3.16 19.42 -31.39
N GLN A 886 -2.80 18.91 -30.22
CA GLN A 886 -3.40 19.27 -28.94
C GLN A 886 -2.35 19.92 -28.07
N GLU A 887 -2.64 21.11 -27.57
CA GLU A 887 -1.74 21.87 -26.72
C GLU A 887 -2.26 21.90 -25.28
N GLN A 888 -1.37 21.65 -24.31
CA GLN A 888 -1.68 21.81 -22.89
C GLN A 888 -0.59 22.63 -22.20
N PRO A 889 -0.94 23.59 -21.33
CA PRO A 889 0.03 24.32 -20.53
C PRO A 889 0.59 23.42 -19.42
N LEU A 890 1.88 23.59 -19.12
CA LEU A 890 2.56 22.96 -17.98
C LEU A 890 3.30 24.04 -17.20
N LEU A 891 2.93 24.26 -15.94
CA LEU A 891 3.70 25.13 -15.05
C LEU A 891 4.70 24.29 -14.26
N VAL A 892 5.99 24.60 -14.41
CA VAL A 892 7.07 24.06 -13.57
C VAL A 892 7.38 25.09 -12.49
N LYS A 893 7.18 24.72 -11.23
CA LYS A 893 7.51 25.53 -10.05
C LYS A 893 8.88 25.13 -9.50
N LYS A 894 9.56 26.05 -8.82
CA LYS A 894 10.68 25.68 -7.95
C LYS A 894 10.16 25.00 -6.69
N ASP A 895 10.98 24.17 -6.06
CA ASP A 895 10.67 23.61 -4.76
C ASP A 895 10.36 24.76 -3.76
N PRO A 896 9.19 24.76 -3.11
CA PRO A 896 8.80 25.84 -2.20
C PRO A 896 9.66 25.92 -0.94
N ARG A 897 10.53 24.93 -0.67
CA ARG A 897 11.52 24.97 0.42
C ARG A 897 12.75 25.81 0.08
N TRP A 898 12.99 26.11 -1.20
CA TRP A 898 14.17 26.83 -1.66
C TRP A 898 14.02 28.35 -1.50
N THR A 899 15.09 29.02 -1.09
CA THR A 899 15.16 30.49 -0.97
C THR A 899 15.73 31.16 -2.22
N GLN A 900 16.32 30.38 -3.14
CA GLN A 900 16.92 30.83 -4.40
C GLN A 900 15.92 31.57 -5.28
N THR A 901 16.38 32.61 -5.98
CA THR A 901 15.57 33.39 -6.91
C THR A 901 15.56 32.78 -8.32
N ASP A 902 14.60 33.18 -9.15
CA ASP A 902 14.56 32.75 -10.55
C ASP A 902 15.81 33.22 -11.32
N ALA A 903 16.41 34.35 -10.92
CA ALA A 903 17.65 34.86 -11.48
C ALA A 903 18.86 33.98 -11.14
N ASP A 904 18.90 33.40 -9.94
CA ASP A 904 19.97 32.49 -9.52
C ASP A 904 19.93 31.19 -10.35
N LEU A 905 18.73 30.63 -10.53
CA LEU A 905 18.50 29.44 -11.36
C LEU A 905 18.78 29.73 -12.85
N GLN A 906 18.46 30.94 -13.34
CA GLN A 906 18.76 31.34 -14.71
C GLN A 906 20.28 31.42 -14.92
N ALA A 907 21.02 32.02 -13.99
CA ALA A 907 22.48 32.09 -14.05
C ALA A 907 23.12 30.69 -14.05
N GLN A 908 22.58 29.75 -13.27
CA GLN A 908 22.99 28.35 -13.30
C GLN A 908 22.80 27.73 -14.68
N TYR A 909 21.59 27.86 -15.22
CA TYR A 909 21.23 27.29 -16.51
C TYR A 909 22.09 27.87 -17.64
N ASP A 910 22.28 29.19 -17.67
CA ASP A 910 23.09 29.86 -18.69
C ASP A 910 24.55 29.40 -18.67
N LEU A 911 25.15 29.27 -17.48
CA LEU A 911 26.51 28.76 -17.36
C LEU A 911 26.60 27.27 -17.73
N THR A 912 25.64 26.46 -17.29
CA THR A 912 25.55 25.03 -17.63
C THR A 912 25.52 24.83 -19.14
N MET A 913 24.72 25.62 -19.86
CA MET A 913 24.62 25.57 -21.31
C MET A 913 25.93 25.97 -22.00
N GLN A 914 26.64 26.98 -21.48
CA GLN A 914 27.96 27.35 -21.99
C GLN A 914 29.01 26.24 -21.82
N VAL A 915 29.03 25.60 -20.65
CA VAL A 915 29.96 24.48 -20.38
C VAL A 915 29.60 23.28 -21.25
N LYS A 916 28.31 22.95 -21.38
CA LYS A 916 27.80 21.90 -22.28
C LYS A 916 28.24 22.12 -23.72
N GLU A 917 28.09 23.33 -24.25
CA GLU A 917 28.47 23.62 -25.63
C GLU A 917 29.99 23.49 -25.86
N LEU A 918 30.79 23.96 -24.88
CA LEU A 918 32.23 23.82 -24.93
C LEU A 918 32.65 22.34 -24.91
N PHE A 919 32.03 21.53 -24.05
CA PHE A 919 32.24 20.10 -23.97
C PHE A 919 31.84 19.37 -25.27
N ASN A 920 30.65 19.64 -25.81
CA ASN A 920 30.18 19.06 -27.07
C ASN A 920 31.14 19.39 -28.21
N THR A 921 31.62 20.62 -28.25
CA THR A 921 32.63 21.05 -29.22
C THR A 921 33.95 20.29 -29.05
N CYS A 922 34.39 20.04 -27.82
CA CYS A 922 35.57 19.22 -27.51
C CYS A 922 35.40 17.77 -28.02
N HIS A 923 34.28 17.13 -27.71
CA HIS A 923 34.02 15.75 -28.16
C HIS A 923 33.82 15.64 -29.67
N ALA A 924 33.21 16.63 -30.32
CA ALA A 924 33.16 16.69 -31.78
C ALA A 924 34.57 16.81 -32.40
N THR A 925 35.44 17.60 -31.78
CA THR A 925 36.85 17.78 -32.16
C THR A 925 37.63 16.47 -32.02
N ILE A 926 37.48 15.74 -30.90
CA ILE A 926 38.08 14.41 -30.69
C ILE A 926 37.56 13.41 -31.73
N ALA A 927 36.27 13.44 -32.05
CA ALA A 927 35.66 12.56 -33.05
C ALA A 927 36.26 12.78 -34.44
N ASP A 928 36.50 14.04 -34.82
CA ASP A 928 37.15 14.38 -36.08
C ASP A 928 38.62 13.91 -36.09
N ILE A 929 39.36 14.10 -35.00
CA ILE A 929 40.74 13.57 -34.83
C ILE A 929 40.77 12.06 -35.03
N ARG A 930 39.90 11.32 -34.33
CA ARG A 930 39.80 9.85 -34.42
C ARG A 930 39.47 9.41 -35.85
N SER A 931 38.50 10.07 -36.49
CA SER A 931 38.09 9.80 -37.87
C SER A 931 39.25 10.00 -38.85
N TRP A 932 39.90 11.17 -38.83
CA TRP A 932 40.99 11.47 -39.77
C TRP A 932 42.18 10.56 -39.55
N ARG A 933 42.57 10.32 -38.29
CA ARG A 933 43.67 9.41 -37.96
C ARG A 933 43.38 7.98 -38.43
N SER A 934 42.17 7.49 -38.22
CA SER A 934 41.77 6.14 -38.67
C SER A 934 41.81 6.03 -40.19
N GLN A 935 41.31 7.04 -40.92
CA GLN A 935 41.35 7.04 -42.38
C GLN A 935 42.78 7.12 -42.92
N ILE A 936 43.66 7.94 -42.31
CA ILE A 936 45.07 8.04 -42.70
C ILE A 936 45.78 6.70 -42.47
N LYS A 937 45.57 6.05 -41.31
CA LYS A 937 46.13 4.73 -41.02
C LYS A 937 45.62 3.65 -41.99
N ASP A 938 44.32 3.59 -42.27
CA ASP A 938 43.77 2.62 -43.23
C ASP A 938 44.40 2.80 -44.62
N VAL A 939 44.54 4.04 -45.09
CA VAL A 939 45.18 4.32 -46.38
C VAL A 939 46.66 3.94 -46.35
N MET A 940 47.38 4.20 -45.26
CA MET A 940 48.78 3.78 -45.08
C MET A 940 48.93 2.25 -45.10
N GLU A 941 48.07 1.52 -44.39
CA GLU A 941 48.09 0.05 -44.36
C GLU A 941 47.71 -0.55 -45.72
N ARG A 942 46.71 0.00 -46.39
CA ARG A 942 46.34 -0.41 -47.75
C ARG A 942 47.43 -0.09 -48.77
N SER A 943 48.21 0.98 -48.55
CA SER A 943 49.32 1.36 -49.44
C SER A 943 50.42 0.30 -49.52
N ASP A 944 50.55 -0.56 -48.51
CA ASP A 944 51.52 -1.67 -48.49
C ASP A 944 51.26 -2.74 -49.56
N LYS A 945 50.06 -2.74 -50.16
CA LYS A 945 49.70 -3.61 -51.30
C LYS A 945 50.13 -3.05 -52.66
N TYR A 946 50.70 -1.84 -52.71
CA TYR A 946 51.16 -1.17 -53.92
C TYR A 946 52.69 -1.22 -54.05
N LYS A 947 53.25 -0.68 -55.15
CA LYS A 947 54.71 -0.62 -55.36
C LYS A 947 55.40 0.10 -54.19
N SER A 948 56.60 -0.36 -53.81
CA SER A 948 57.32 0.11 -52.60
C SER A 948 57.52 1.63 -52.54
N ASN A 949 57.66 2.29 -53.69
CA ASN A 949 57.77 3.74 -53.78
C ASN A 949 56.47 4.48 -53.43
N VAL A 950 55.30 3.90 -53.73
CA VAL A 950 53.98 4.43 -53.36
C VAL A 950 53.77 4.31 -51.85
N ALA A 951 53.98 3.11 -51.30
CA ALA A 951 53.86 2.86 -49.86
C ALA A 951 54.77 3.79 -49.04
N LYS A 952 56.03 3.97 -49.50
CA LYS A 952 56.98 4.89 -48.87
C LYS A 952 56.52 6.35 -48.92
N ALA A 953 55.97 6.81 -50.05
CA ALA A 953 55.49 8.18 -50.18
C ALA A 953 54.29 8.46 -49.26
N ILE A 954 53.34 7.51 -49.17
CA ILE A 954 52.16 7.64 -48.30
C ILE A 954 52.54 7.62 -46.83
N LYS A 955 53.39 6.69 -46.39
CA LYS A 955 53.86 6.62 -45.00
C LYS A 955 54.66 7.87 -44.60
N THR A 956 55.57 8.33 -45.46
CA THR A 956 56.36 9.56 -45.23
C THR A 956 55.46 10.78 -45.00
N ALA A 957 54.36 10.90 -45.76
CA ALA A 957 53.41 12.00 -45.62
C ALA A 957 52.39 11.79 -44.49
N GLY A 958 52.04 10.54 -44.14
CA GLY A 958 51.00 10.20 -43.17
C GLY A 958 51.49 10.07 -41.73
N ASP A 959 52.71 9.55 -41.50
CA ASP A 959 53.26 9.32 -40.16
C ASP A 959 53.28 10.60 -39.29
N PRO A 960 53.72 11.77 -39.79
CA PRO A 960 53.69 13.01 -39.00
C PRO A 960 52.27 13.45 -38.62
N LEU A 961 51.30 13.19 -39.51
CA LEU A 961 49.89 13.53 -39.29
C LEU A 961 49.28 12.65 -38.21
N VAL A 962 49.51 11.33 -38.28
CA VAL A 962 49.05 10.38 -37.26
C VAL A 962 49.65 10.70 -35.89
N LYS A 963 50.94 11.04 -35.84
CA LYS A 963 51.61 11.44 -34.60
C LYS A 963 50.98 12.70 -34.02
N THR A 964 50.85 13.76 -34.82
CA THR A 964 50.25 15.04 -34.41
C THR A 964 48.82 14.86 -33.89
N LEU A 965 47.99 14.10 -34.63
CA LEU A 965 46.62 13.80 -34.25
C LEU A 965 46.53 13.00 -32.93
N THR A 966 47.48 12.09 -32.69
CA THR A 966 47.54 11.31 -31.44
C THR A 966 47.90 12.19 -30.26
N GLU A 967 48.93 13.02 -30.39
CA GLU A 967 49.35 13.96 -29.33
C GLU A 967 48.25 14.98 -28.98
N TRP A 968 47.43 15.38 -29.96
CA TRP A 968 46.28 16.24 -29.69
C TRP A 968 45.12 15.52 -29.02
N GLU A 969 44.81 14.28 -29.42
CA GLU A 969 43.81 13.49 -28.71
C GLU A 969 44.18 13.30 -27.25
N GLU A 970 45.42 12.88 -26.95
CA GLU A 970 45.90 12.59 -25.59
C GLU A 970 45.88 13.81 -24.66
N LYS A 971 45.84 15.03 -25.21
CA LYS A 971 45.66 16.29 -24.47
C LYS A 971 44.20 16.67 -24.26
N LEU A 972 43.31 16.19 -25.13
CA LEU A 972 41.88 16.47 -25.06
C LEU A 972 41.14 15.44 -24.22
N ILE A 973 41.50 14.15 -24.34
CA ILE A 973 40.89 13.00 -23.67
C ILE A 973 41.95 12.00 -23.20
N GLN A 974 41.76 11.42 -22.02
CA GLN A 974 42.64 10.38 -21.50
C GLN A 974 42.39 9.04 -22.19
N THR A 975 43.24 8.69 -23.17
CA THR A 975 43.05 7.50 -24.01
C THR A 975 43.30 6.16 -23.30
N LYS A 976 43.89 6.18 -22.09
CA LYS A 976 44.15 4.98 -21.28
C LYS A 976 43.01 4.63 -20.30
N SER A 977 42.02 5.51 -20.16
CA SER A 977 40.90 5.26 -19.26
C SER A 977 39.83 4.43 -19.97
N GLU A 978 39.62 3.20 -19.53
CA GLU A 978 38.68 2.24 -20.11
C GLU A 978 37.49 1.99 -19.18
N VAL A 979 37.70 2.10 -17.87
CA VAL A 979 36.66 1.93 -16.84
C VAL A 979 36.59 3.12 -15.87
N GLY A 980 35.46 3.27 -15.18
CA GLY A 980 35.11 4.49 -14.44
C GLY A 980 36.01 4.86 -13.24
N GLN A 981 36.98 4.02 -12.86
CA GLN A 981 37.96 4.32 -11.81
C GLN A 981 39.38 4.58 -12.36
N ASP A 982 39.62 4.32 -13.65
CA ASP A 982 40.90 4.63 -14.30
C ASP A 982 41.27 6.12 -14.29
N PRO A 983 40.31 7.08 -14.35
CA PRO A 983 40.63 8.50 -14.21
C PRO A 983 41.35 8.87 -12.89
N ILE A 984 41.44 7.98 -11.90
CA ILE A 984 42.28 8.15 -10.71
C ILE A 984 43.76 7.85 -10.99
N ASN A 985 44.05 6.92 -11.90
CA ASN A 985 45.40 6.47 -12.23
C ASN A 985 46.13 7.39 -13.22
N TYR A 986 45.37 8.13 -14.03
CA TYR A 986 45.91 8.96 -15.10
C TYR A 986 45.41 10.41 -14.98
N PRO A 987 46.24 11.42 -15.29
CA PRO A 987 45.79 12.80 -15.24
C PRO A 987 44.56 13.05 -16.12
N SER A 988 43.52 13.63 -15.54
CA SER A 988 42.35 14.15 -16.24
C SER A 988 42.75 15.16 -17.31
N GLN A 989 42.22 14.97 -18.51
CA GLN A 989 42.44 15.87 -19.64
C GLN A 989 41.33 16.92 -19.74
N ILE A 990 41.37 17.75 -20.78
CA ILE A 990 40.49 18.90 -20.94
C ILE A 990 39.01 18.50 -20.92
N ASP A 991 38.64 17.38 -21.54
CA ASP A 991 37.26 16.87 -21.56
C ASP A 991 36.72 16.55 -20.17
N ASP A 992 37.49 15.83 -19.35
CA ASP A 992 37.14 15.44 -17.99
C ASP A 992 37.05 16.66 -17.07
N GLN A 993 37.89 17.67 -17.28
CA GLN A 993 37.80 18.93 -16.56
C GLN A 993 36.55 19.75 -16.93
N MET A 994 36.13 19.72 -18.21
CA MET A 994 34.85 20.31 -18.65
C MET A 994 33.67 19.52 -18.08
N ALA A 995 33.74 18.19 -18.08
CA ALA A 995 32.74 17.30 -17.50
C ALA A 995 32.53 17.58 -16.01
N TYR A 996 33.63 17.73 -15.26
CA TYR A 996 33.58 18.06 -13.84
C TYR A 996 32.93 19.42 -13.58
N LEU A 997 33.34 20.47 -14.32
CA LEU A 997 32.70 21.79 -14.20
C LEU A 997 31.20 21.73 -14.55
N TYR A 998 30.83 21.00 -15.59
CA TYR A 998 29.44 20.78 -15.97
C TYR A 998 28.64 20.18 -14.81
N SER A 999 29.16 19.12 -14.20
CA SER A 999 28.48 18.43 -13.09
C SER A 999 28.30 19.33 -11.88
N ILE A 1000 29.33 20.09 -11.49
CA ILE A 1000 29.26 21.05 -10.38
C ILE A 1000 28.18 22.11 -10.63
N VAL A 1001 28.19 22.75 -11.80
CA VAL A 1001 27.25 23.81 -12.12
C VAL A 1001 25.82 23.27 -12.28
N ASN A 1002 25.64 22.14 -12.96
CA ASN A 1002 24.30 21.57 -13.23
C ASN A 1002 23.62 21.06 -11.94
N ASN A 1003 24.37 20.63 -10.93
CA ASN A 1003 23.81 20.01 -9.72
C ASN A 1003 23.53 20.97 -8.55
N GLN A 1004 23.98 22.22 -8.60
CA GLN A 1004 23.90 23.13 -7.43
C GLN A 1004 22.49 23.69 -7.12
N ASP A 1005 21.60 23.81 -8.12
CA ASP A 1005 20.27 24.46 -8.00
C ASP A 1005 20.32 25.88 -7.37
N ASP A 1006 21.41 26.60 -7.64
CA ASP A 1006 21.71 27.93 -7.12
C ASP A 1006 22.61 28.68 -8.11
N ARG A 1007 22.86 29.97 -7.85
CA ARG A 1007 23.77 30.81 -8.63
C ARG A 1007 25.19 30.23 -8.60
N PRO A 1008 25.85 30.03 -9.76
CA PRO A 1008 27.24 29.63 -9.78
C PRO A 1008 28.12 30.68 -9.10
N ASN A 1009 29.11 30.22 -8.33
CA ASN A 1009 30.09 31.11 -7.71
C ASN A 1009 31.10 31.63 -8.76
N ALA A 1010 31.89 32.65 -8.39
CA ALA A 1010 32.88 33.27 -9.28
C ALA A 1010 33.87 32.26 -9.88
N GLY A 1011 34.32 31.29 -9.08
CA GLY A 1011 35.24 30.23 -9.51
C GLY A 1011 34.71 29.37 -10.66
N CYS A 1012 33.40 29.17 -10.76
CA CYS A 1012 32.81 28.44 -11.89
C CYS A 1012 32.98 29.21 -13.22
N TYR A 1013 32.82 30.53 -13.20
CA TYR A 1013 33.02 31.38 -14.38
C TYR A 1013 34.50 31.50 -14.76
N GLU A 1014 35.37 31.69 -13.77
CA GLU A 1014 36.83 31.71 -13.98
C GLU A 1014 37.30 30.38 -14.59
N ARG A 1015 36.81 29.25 -14.07
CA ARG A 1015 37.17 27.93 -14.58
C ARG A 1015 36.70 27.71 -16.01
N LEU A 1016 35.50 28.18 -16.38
CA LEU A 1016 35.04 28.14 -17.77
C LEU A 1016 36.00 28.91 -18.70
N GLU A 1017 36.44 30.10 -18.28
CA GLU A 1017 37.38 30.90 -19.08
C GLU A 1017 38.76 30.25 -19.18
N ASP A 1018 39.26 29.61 -18.12
CA ASP A 1018 40.50 28.84 -18.17
C ASP A 1018 40.41 27.65 -19.13
N LEU A 1019 39.28 26.93 -19.13
CA LEU A 1019 39.04 25.83 -20.06
C LEU A 1019 38.93 26.32 -21.50
N LYS A 1020 38.30 27.47 -21.75
CA LYS A 1020 38.29 28.11 -23.07
C LYS A 1020 39.70 28.48 -23.53
N LYS A 1021 40.52 29.08 -22.66
CA LYS A 1021 41.93 29.43 -22.98
C LYS A 1021 42.77 28.20 -23.31
N ALA A 1022 42.50 27.06 -22.67
CA ALA A 1022 43.19 25.81 -22.98
C ALA A 1022 42.72 25.18 -24.31
N PHE A 1023 41.41 25.12 -24.53
CA PHE A 1023 40.82 24.36 -25.64
C PHE A 1023 40.75 25.12 -26.97
N VAL A 1024 40.34 26.40 -26.96
CA VAL A 1024 40.09 27.17 -28.19
C VAL A 1024 41.33 27.28 -29.10
N PRO A 1025 42.57 27.49 -28.59
CA PRO A 1025 43.76 27.47 -29.43
C PRO A 1025 43.98 26.13 -30.14
N MET A 1026 43.78 25.01 -29.43
CA MET A 1026 43.89 23.66 -30.02
C MET A 1026 42.82 23.42 -31.08
N GLN A 1027 41.59 23.86 -30.83
CA GLN A 1027 40.51 23.79 -31.81
C GLN A 1027 40.85 24.57 -33.10
N ASN A 1028 41.43 25.77 -32.96
CA ASN A 1028 41.85 26.58 -34.11
C ASN A 1028 43.03 25.95 -34.87
N GLN A 1029 43.98 25.34 -34.16
CA GLN A 1029 45.07 24.57 -34.78
C GLN A 1029 44.52 23.38 -35.57
N LEU A 1030 43.53 22.66 -35.05
CA LEU A 1030 42.90 21.55 -35.76
C LEU A 1030 42.13 22.03 -37.00
N LYS A 1031 41.42 23.17 -36.91
CA LYS A 1031 40.75 23.79 -38.07
C LYS A 1031 41.74 24.17 -39.17
N ALA A 1032 42.91 24.70 -38.80
CA ALA A 1032 43.99 24.98 -39.75
C ALA A 1032 44.58 23.68 -40.33
N PHE A 1033 44.85 22.68 -39.49
CA PHE A 1033 45.34 21.37 -39.92
C PHE A 1033 44.40 20.68 -40.93
N LYS A 1034 43.08 20.82 -40.71
CA LYS A 1034 42.05 20.35 -41.66
C LYS A 1034 42.17 21.04 -43.02
N SER A 1035 42.38 22.36 -43.06
CA SER A 1035 42.42 23.12 -44.32
C SER A 1035 43.77 23.05 -45.02
N THR A 1036 44.87 22.79 -44.32
CA THR A 1036 46.24 22.75 -44.88
C THR A 1036 46.77 21.33 -45.01
N GLU A 1037 46.95 20.63 -43.90
CA GLU A 1037 47.68 19.36 -43.85
C GLU A 1037 46.87 18.22 -44.45
N ILE A 1038 45.59 18.08 -44.09
CA ILE A 1038 44.72 17.06 -44.69
C ILE A 1038 44.51 17.34 -46.18
N ALA A 1039 44.35 18.61 -46.58
CA ALA A 1039 44.24 18.97 -47.98
C ALA A 1039 45.52 18.63 -48.78
N THR A 1040 46.69 18.83 -48.17
CA THR A 1040 47.99 18.48 -48.77
C THR A 1040 48.16 16.97 -48.87
N PHE A 1041 47.81 16.22 -47.82
CA PHE A 1041 47.83 14.76 -47.84
C PHE A 1041 46.86 14.21 -48.91
N ASN A 1042 45.65 14.78 -49.04
CA ASN A 1042 44.72 14.41 -50.10
C ASN A 1042 45.28 14.65 -51.51
N LYS A 1043 46.09 15.69 -51.74
CA LYS A 1043 46.79 15.88 -53.02
C LYS A 1043 47.81 14.76 -53.27
N VAL A 1044 48.54 14.32 -52.24
CA VAL A 1044 49.47 13.16 -52.34
C VAL A 1044 48.69 11.89 -52.68
N LEU A 1045 47.56 11.63 -52.01
CA LEU A 1045 46.70 10.48 -52.29
C LEU A 1045 46.16 10.51 -53.73
N GLN A 1046 45.73 11.69 -54.19
CA GLN A 1046 45.22 11.87 -55.55
C GLN A 1046 46.29 11.59 -56.62
N GLN A 1047 47.52 12.03 -56.41
CA GLN A 1047 48.66 11.75 -57.31
C GLN A 1047 48.99 10.26 -57.41
N GLN A 1048 48.65 9.47 -56.39
CA GLN A 1048 48.86 8.02 -56.34
C GLN A 1048 47.60 7.22 -56.71
N GLY A 1049 46.49 7.88 -57.09
CA GLY A 1049 45.23 7.22 -57.45
C GLY A 1049 44.53 6.53 -56.27
N LEU A 1050 44.75 6.99 -55.04
CA LEU A 1050 44.18 6.41 -53.82
C LEU A 1050 42.95 7.18 -53.32
N GLN A 1051 42.16 6.51 -52.50
CA GLN A 1051 40.97 7.08 -51.87
C GLN A 1051 41.34 8.24 -50.93
N LEU A 1052 40.64 9.37 -51.05
CA LEU A 1052 40.89 10.58 -50.27
C LEU A 1052 40.35 10.45 -48.84
N ILE A 1053 40.96 11.18 -47.91
CA ILE A 1053 40.43 11.38 -46.57
C ILE A 1053 39.15 12.21 -46.66
N MET A 1054 38.06 11.62 -46.20
CA MET A 1054 36.73 12.21 -46.17
C MET A 1054 36.63 13.14 -44.95
N ILE A 1055 36.30 14.39 -45.26
CA ILE A 1055 36.06 15.43 -44.28
C ILE A 1055 34.55 15.58 -44.12
N LYS A 1056 34.04 15.38 -42.90
CA LYS A 1056 32.66 15.71 -42.57
C LYS A 1056 32.52 17.24 -42.49
N GLU A 1057 31.56 17.80 -43.21
CA GLU A 1057 31.00 19.11 -42.85
C GLU A 1057 30.02 18.87 -41.70
N ARG A 1058 30.22 19.56 -40.58
CA ARG A 1058 29.36 19.52 -39.40
C ARG A 1058 28.78 20.89 -39.16
#